data_AF-A0A940FG04-F1
#
_entry.id   AF-A0A940FG04-F1
#
_cell.length_a   1.000
_cell.length_b   1.000
_cell.length_c   1.000
_cell.angle_alpha   90.00
_cell.angle_beta   90.00
_cell.angle_gamma   90.00
#
_symmetry.space_group_name_H-M   'P 1'
#
loop_
_entity.id
_entity.type
_entity.pdbx_description
1 polymer ?
#
loop_
_entity_poly.entity_id
_entity_poly.type
_entity_poly.pdbx_seq_one_letter_code
_entity_poly.pdbx_strand_id
1 'polypeptide(L)'
;MSRLFAAGDVRSRRATASFLVVSMLSVAAFATVARTASAATDHAPPIEIVMDRSGSMDDQDGSGSGSRTKIEGAKVALLSFLRESDADTEIGLRAYPAGNGGCDSGRLRVAIAPPNSEALQALSADIRSLTADGDTPTAEALTAAAADLERKGDGGTIILVSDGESTCEDPCEAARDISSSSMIDIQAITVGFRISDEGKKELQCIADALGGKYVDVDDNDQLRQTIDDVSSPRLELGPLRYDRTTLADSAKGVTVTTTVANVGGQPATNASVGLRFDRNGGAVTRPLVRLGNLEPGAPPREVSWTFRPGALAGETLSTSNYMVKFSVVLRAANVRSDSVLHGTTMVNQVPALADAGPLLKERGRRLAIVGDSYSAGEGAGSYTEPTAEEAKRGQSEAVRKCHRSPKTYLIARTATPIGHLRACSGAVTQDVVGPPEALQQRLPAQTAQLKDLVAKDRIDAVVMTVGGNDDDFGSVARSCLMALSGCNDTIYTTWWGGFAFNPKSAISRSEFEQKTIRNDIVTRNIADTYRYLNRQLNAPAAVRARGGVAPIIVLGYPQITPLSARSCGSMLSLLSADEMRFLTSFVAGVDNQLESAVRDARKGVGDDEPVPVYYVPDTETSFLPEHTLCDQTPYARNLMSFGFPRTDEKLAIVKTTLDVLGLAATKTPVSALRVIADAGDAKKALASGAQEMAHPNASGYLAETNTVLRWSASKAGLAANADLKTVPASAGPRNEIPISPISISGGSSTGLTLQAGQWYSLQGGDGFAPGAPVQLEVHSTPTLLTTATADASGRVPDTPVRIPSGLKPGAHELVLVGVDPAGERHTATLAFRVPGFPLPIGLAVALALGLLVLLLLAGAAVAGWVGRRKRRPADGDSPGA
;
A
#
# COMPACT_ATOMS: atom_id res chain seq x y z
N MET A 1 -5.33 -42.56 -44.58
CA MET A 1 -5.26 -44.00 -44.92
C MET A 1 -3.86 -44.51 -44.59
N SER A 2 -3.81 -45.32 -43.53
CA SER A 2 -2.95 -46.48 -43.28
C SER A 2 -1.53 -46.60 -43.89
N ARG A 3 -0.58 -46.73 -42.96
CA ARG A 3 0.48 -47.78 -42.88
C ARG A 3 1.80 -47.60 -43.66
N LEU A 4 2.92 -47.52 -42.91
CA LEU A 4 3.85 -48.63 -42.58
C LEU A 4 5.37 -48.41 -42.86
N PHE A 5 6.18 -48.97 -41.92
CA PHE A 5 7.59 -49.43 -41.96
C PHE A 5 8.71 -48.38 -41.85
N ALA A 6 9.81 -48.57 -41.09
CA ALA A 6 10.43 -49.82 -40.61
C ALA A 6 11.22 -49.63 -39.30
N ALA A 7 11.26 -50.71 -38.51
CA ALA A 7 12.18 -50.97 -37.40
C ALA A 7 13.36 -51.84 -37.89
N GLY A 8 14.47 -51.88 -37.15
CA GLY A 8 15.51 -52.88 -37.42
C GLY A 8 16.79 -52.74 -36.62
N ASP A 9 16.89 -53.56 -35.58
CA ASP A 9 17.95 -53.70 -34.58
C ASP A 9 19.22 -54.44 -35.05
N VAL A 10 20.33 -54.12 -34.37
CA VAL A 10 21.43 -54.97 -33.87
C VAL A 10 22.24 -55.86 -34.85
N ARG A 11 23.55 -55.58 -34.92
CA ARG A 11 24.58 -56.64 -34.73
C ARG A 11 25.90 -56.12 -34.16
N SER A 12 26.37 -56.85 -33.17
CA SER A 12 27.57 -56.66 -32.37
C SER A 12 28.86 -57.02 -33.10
N ARG A 13 29.98 -56.36 -32.76
CA ARG A 13 31.18 -57.01 -32.19
C ARG A 13 32.24 -55.98 -31.77
N ARG A 14 32.62 -56.15 -30.49
CA ARG A 14 33.59 -55.47 -29.63
C ARG A 14 34.94 -55.14 -30.29
N ALA A 15 35.44 -53.94 -29.98
CA ALA A 15 36.83 -53.72 -29.61
C ALA A 15 36.89 -52.71 -28.45
N THR A 16 37.60 -53.13 -27.42
CA THR A 16 37.80 -52.59 -26.07
C THR A 16 38.73 -51.38 -26.03
N ALA A 17 38.36 -50.33 -25.27
CA ALA A 17 39.24 -49.59 -24.35
C ALA A 17 38.44 -48.53 -23.55
N SER A 18 38.15 -48.88 -22.30
CA SER A 18 38.14 -48.05 -21.09
C SER A 18 37.61 -46.60 -21.12
N PHE A 19 36.44 -46.36 -20.51
CA PHE A 19 36.30 -45.69 -19.20
C PHE A 19 34.80 -45.64 -18.78
N LEU A 20 34.44 -46.51 -17.84
CA LEU A 20 33.22 -46.56 -17.00
C LEU A 20 33.69 -47.31 -15.73
N VAL A 21 33.23 -47.15 -14.50
CA VAL A 21 32.31 -46.26 -13.80
C VAL A 21 32.43 -46.69 -12.32
N VAL A 22 32.33 -45.74 -11.39
CA VAL A 22 31.78 -45.89 -10.01
C VAL A 22 32.23 -47.09 -9.16
N SER A 23 33.03 -46.85 -8.12
CA SER A 23 32.61 -47.07 -6.72
C SER A 23 33.76 -46.92 -5.71
N MET A 24 33.44 -46.16 -4.65
CA MET A 24 33.79 -46.37 -3.26
C MET A 24 35.23 -46.14 -2.74
N LEU A 25 35.23 -45.33 -1.67
CA LEU A 25 36.21 -45.21 -0.59
C LEU A 25 37.54 -44.55 -0.94
N SER A 26 37.68 -43.28 -0.54
CA SER A 26 38.64 -42.87 0.50
C SER A 26 38.57 -41.37 0.78
N VAL A 27 38.42 -41.04 2.08
CA VAL A 27 38.98 -39.85 2.76
C VAL A 27 38.23 -38.53 2.48
N ALA A 28 37.25 -38.13 3.30
CA ALA A 28 37.45 -37.48 4.60
C ALA A 28 38.43 -36.28 4.52
N ALA A 29 37.85 -35.06 4.55
CA ALA A 29 38.46 -33.75 4.82
C ALA A 29 38.20 -32.75 3.68
N PHE A 30 37.02 -32.14 3.69
CA PHE A 30 36.84 -30.69 3.54
C PHE A 30 35.38 -30.39 3.89
N ALA A 31 35.09 -30.48 5.19
CA ALA A 31 33.94 -29.81 5.78
C ALA A 31 34.25 -28.30 5.78
N THR A 32 34.12 -27.66 4.62
CA THR A 32 33.98 -26.19 4.55
C THR A 32 32.56 -25.85 4.97
N VAL A 33 32.46 -25.67 6.29
CA VAL A 33 31.51 -24.83 7.04
C VAL A 33 30.63 -23.98 6.13
N ALA A 34 29.48 -24.53 5.74
CA ALA A 34 28.31 -23.69 5.53
C ALA A 34 28.04 -23.10 6.92
N ARG A 35 28.46 -21.84 7.12
CA ARG A 35 28.08 -21.05 8.28
C ARG A 35 26.57 -20.89 8.11
N THR A 36 25.81 -21.81 8.70
CA THR A 36 24.42 -21.57 9.05
C THR A 36 24.44 -20.27 9.81
N ALA A 37 24.05 -19.17 9.15
CA ALA A 37 23.58 -18.00 9.85
C ALA A 37 22.43 -18.55 10.69
N SER A 38 22.71 -18.77 11.98
CA SER A 38 21.67 -19.00 12.96
C SER A 38 20.67 -17.88 12.73
N ALA A 39 19.41 -18.24 12.49
CA ALA A 39 18.35 -17.28 12.69
C ALA A 39 18.50 -16.83 14.14
N ALA A 40 19.05 -15.63 14.35
CA ALA A 40 19.08 -15.02 15.66
C ALA A 40 17.63 -14.97 16.13
N THR A 41 17.33 -15.77 17.13
CA THR A 41 16.05 -15.79 17.82
C THR A 41 15.76 -14.38 18.32
N ASP A 42 14.53 -13.93 18.09
CA ASP A 42 13.99 -12.58 18.33
C ASP A 42 13.76 -12.33 19.85
N HIS A 43 14.72 -12.71 20.69
CA HIS A 43 14.66 -12.61 22.15
C HIS A 43 15.74 -11.65 22.66
N ALA A 44 15.38 -10.80 23.62
CA ALA A 44 16.33 -9.91 24.28
C ALA A 44 17.42 -10.76 24.98
N PRO A 45 18.70 -10.32 24.98
CA PRO A 45 19.76 -11.04 25.67
C PRO A 45 19.40 -11.24 27.15
N PRO A 46 19.71 -12.41 27.75
CA PRO A 46 19.44 -12.66 29.15
C PRO A 46 20.23 -11.70 30.04
N ILE A 47 19.61 -11.33 31.17
CA ILE A 47 20.22 -10.47 32.19
C ILE A 47 20.40 -11.29 33.46
N GLU A 48 21.61 -11.31 34.03
CA GLU A 48 21.82 -11.80 35.39
C GLU A 48 22.17 -10.62 36.31
N ILE A 49 21.32 -10.41 37.32
CA ILE A 49 21.60 -9.46 38.39
C ILE A 49 22.50 -10.15 39.40
N VAL A 50 23.67 -9.56 39.66
CA VAL A 50 24.63 -10.02 40.67
C VAL A 50 24.63 -8.98 41.79
N MET A 51 23.99 -9.36 42.89
CA MET A 51 23.67 -8.48 44.00
C MET A 51 24.59 -8.74 45.19
N ASP A 52 25.38 -7.73 45.55
CA ASP A 52 26.15 -7.71 46.79
C ASP A 52 25.20 -7.60 47.99
N ARG A 53 25.37 -8.51 48.93
CA ARG A 53 24.68 -8.54 50.23
C ARG A 53 25.69 -8.68 51.37
N SER A 54 26.91 -8.19 51.19
CA SER A 54 27.93 -8.10 52.24
C SER A 54 27.45 -7.25 53.41
N GLY A 55 28.15 -7.34 54.55
CA GLY A 55 27.77 -6.63 55.77
C GLY A 55 27.70 -5.11 55.63
N SER A 56 28.50 -4.51 54.74
CA SER A 56 28.46 -3.06 54.45
C SER A 56 27.13 -2.59 53.86
N MET A 57 26.40 -3.50 53.21
CA MET A 57 25.07 -3.19 52.66
C MET A 57 24.01 -2.94 53.75
N ASP A 58 24.30 -3.21 55.03
CA ASP A 58 23.45 -2.84 56.17
C ASP A 58 23.66 -1.37 56.60
N ASP A 59 24.64 -0.67 56.03
CA ASP A 59 24.85 0.75 56.30
C ASP A 59 23.69 1.61 55.81
N GLN A 60 23.56 2.80 56.40
CA GLN A 60 22.55 3.78 56.00
C GLN A 60 22.78 4.29 54.56
N ASP A 61 21.70 4.41 53.80
CA ASP A 61 21.70 4.78 52.38
C ASP A 61 22.06 6.24 52.07
N GLY A 62 22.27 7.08 53.10
CA GLY A 62 22.65 8.48 52.92
C GLY A 62 21.50 9.43 52.54
N SER A 63 20.26 8.95 52.40
CA SER A 63 19.08 9.72 51.98
C SER A 63 18.61 10.80 52.98
N GLY A 64 19.30 10.95 54.13
CA GLY A 64 18.94 11.88 55.20
C GLY A 64 17.66 11.52 55.98
N SER A 65 16.93 10.47 55.57
CA SER A 65 15.68 10.00 56.20
C SER A 65 15.91 9.05 57.39
N GLY A 66 17.16 8.61 57.63
CA GLY A 66 17.58 7.79 58.79
C GLY A 66 16.90 6.43 58.96
N SER A 67 16.21 5.91 57.94
CA SER A 67 15.29 4.76 58.06
C SER A 67 15.53 3.65 57.03
N ARG A 68 16.44 3.83 56.05
CA ARG A 68 16.70 2.85 54.99
C ARG A 68 18.19 2.53 54.89
N THR A 69 18.49 1.22 54.86
CA THR A 69 19.84 0.72 54.60
C THR A 69 20.09 0.61 53.09
N LYS A 70 21.35 0.47 52.69
CA LYS A 70 21.72 0.31 51.28
C LYS A 70 21.01 -0.89 50.65
N ILE A 71 20.99 -2.04 51.34
CA ILE A 71 20.31 -3.24 50.84
C ILE A 71 18.81 -3.04 50.66
N GLU A 72 18.14 -2.29 51.55
CA GLU A 72 16.70 -2.06 51.44
C GLU A 72 16.33 -1.27 50.18
N GLY A 73 17.12 -0.28 49.80
CA GLY A 73 16.80 0.44 48.57
C GLY A 73 17.31 -0.22 47.29
N ALA A 74 18.37 -1.02 47.35
CA ALA A 74 18.71 -1.92 46.26
C ALA A 74 17.59 -2.93 45.98
N LYS A 75 16.92 -3.47 47.01
CA LYS A 75 15.71 -4.28 46.85
C LYS A 75 14.59 -3.50 46.13
N VAL A 76 14.34 -2.25 46.53
CA VAL A 76 13.30 -1.40 45.92
C VAL A 76 13.62 -1.12 44.45
N ALA A 77 14.89 -0.85 44.12
CA ALA A 77 15.35 -0.63 42.76
C ALA A 77 15.14 -1.87 41.89
N LEU A 78 15.59 -3.04 42.34
CA LEU A 78 15.41 -4.30 41.63
C LEU A 78 13.93 -4.69 41.47
N LEU A 79 13.10 -4.50 42.49
CA LEU A 79 11.66 -4.76 42.39
C LEU A 79 10.96 -3.80 41.40
N SER A 80 11.48 -2.59 41.23
CA SER A 80 10.97 -1.62 40.25
C SER A 80 11.39 -2.04 38.83
N PHE A 81 12.68 -2.35 38.63
CA PHE A 81 13.19 -2.91 37.38
C PHE A 81 12.39 -4.14 36.93
N LEU A 82 12.11 -5.09 37.83
CA LEU A 82 11.33 -6.29 37.49
C LEU A 82 9.89 -6.00 37.09
N ARG A 83 9.26 -4.95 37.64
CA ARG A 83 7.94 -4.48 37.17
C ARG A 83 8.02 -3.82 35.80
N GLU A 84 9.17 -3.22 35.48
CA GLU A 84 9.44 -2.47 34.26
C GLU A 84 10.18 -3.28 33.19
N SER A 85 10.48 -4.57 33.45
CA SER A 85 11.17 -5.51 32.54
C SER A 85 10.22 -6.25 31.61
N ASP A 86 10.58 -6.45 30.34
CA ASP A 86 9.68 -6.97 29.30
C ASP A 86 9.34 -8.45 29.55
N ALA A 87 8.13 -8.87 29.20
CA ALA A 87 7.62 -10.22 29.47
C ALA A 87 8.43 -11.36 28.82
N ASP A 88 9.31 -11.02 27.88
CA ASP A 88 10.15 -11.95 27.13
C ASP A 88 11.65 -11.85 27.49
N THR A 89 12.04 -10.93 28.40
CA THR A 89 13.44 -10.82 28.84
C THR A 89 13.74 -11.87 29.90
N GLU A 90 14.70 -12.76 29.65
CA GLU A 90 15.11 -13.72 30.67
C GLU A 90 15.95 -13.05 31.76
N ILE A 91 15.57 -13.20 33.03
CA ILE A 91 16.23 -12.55 34.16
C ILE A 91 16.60 -13.58 35.23
N GLY A 92 17.85 -13.55 35.68
CA GLY A 92 18.36 -14.31 36.83
C GLY A 92 18.78 -13.40 37.98
N LEU A 93 18.88 -13.97 39.19
CA LEU A 93 19.41 -13.29 40.37
C LEU A 93 20.39 -14.18 41.11
N ARG A 94 21.61 -13.68 41.25
CA ARG A 94 22.65 -14.19 42.14
C ARG A 94 22.88 -13.19 43.26
N ALA A 95 22.91 -13.69 44.49
CA ALA A 95 23.24 -12.88 45.66
C ALA A 95 24.51 -13.43 46.32
N TYR A 96 25.47 -12.56 46.62
CA TYR A 96 26.76 -12.92 47.21
C TYR A 96 27.09 -12.01 48.40
N PRO A 97 27.71 -12.55 49.48
CA PRO A 97 28.13 -13.94 49.67
C PRO A 97 26.97 -14.89 50.04
N ALA A 98 27.21 -16.20 50.07
CA ALA A 98 26.21 -17.19 50.47
C ALA A 98 25.99 -17.22 51.99
N GLY A 99 27.00 -16.83 52.78
CA GLY A 99 26.98 -16.79 54.24
C GLY A 99 27.99 -15.81 54.84
N ASN A 100 28.28 -16.00 56.12
CA ASN A 100 28.89 -15.01 57.01
C ASN A 100 30.43 -14.94 56.92
N GLY A 101 31.04 -15.51 55.88
CA GLY A 101 32.50 -15.43 55.66
C GLY A 101 33.04 -16.41 54.62
N GLY A 102 34.17 -16.04 54.01
CA GLY A 102 34.90 -16.82 53.01
C GLY A 102 34.68 -16.36 51.56
N CYS A 103 35.54 -16.82 50.65
CA CYS A 103 35.52 -16.44 49.24
C CYS A 103 34.60 -17.37 48.42
N ASP A 104 33.30 -17.28 48.69
CA ASP A 104 32.27 -18.05 47.98
C ASP A 104 31.57 -17.22 46.88
N SER A 105 31.17 -17.86 45.78
CA SER A 105 30.52 -17.20 44.64
C SER A 105 29.08 -16.72 44.87
N GLY A 106 28.61 -16.75 46.12
CA GLY A 106 27.22 -16.58 46.46
C GLY A 106 26.33 -17.75 46.02
N ARG A 107 25.03 -17.48 45.97
CA ARG A 107 24.02 -18.43 45.52
C ARG A 107 23.18 -17.84 44.42
N LEU A 108 22.99 -18.60 43.33
CA LEU A 108 21.94 -18.36 42.36
C LEU A 108 20.59 -18.56 43.06
N ARG A 109 19.91 -17.45 43.35
CA ARG A 109 18.60 -17.44 44.02
C ARG A 109 17.51 -17.80 43.02
N VAL A 110 17.62 -17.22 41.83
CA VAL A 110 16.70 -17.44 40.72
C VAL A 110 17.50 -17.70 39.45
N ALA A 111 17.24 -18.84 38.82
CA ALA A 111 17.83 -19.16 37.53
C ALA A 111 17.31 -18.22 36.44
N ILE A 112 18.15 -17.91 35.46
CA ILE A 112 17.80 -17.10 34.29
C ILE A 112 16.59 -17.73 33.58
N ALA A 113 15.46 -17.04 33.60
CA ALA A 113 14.22 -17.49 32.99
C ALA A 113 13.33 -16.28 32.62
N PRO A 114 12.39 -16.42 31.67
CA PRO A 114 11.44 -15.35 31.35
C PRO A 114 10.66 -14.93 32.61
N PRO A 115 10.24 -13.66 32.76
CA PRO A 115 9.70 -13.13 34.00
C PRO A 115 8.24 -13.55 34.26
N ASN A 116 7.64 -14.47 33.51
CA ASN A 116 6.21 -14.76 33.65
C ASN A 116 5.84 -15.50 34.98
N SER A 117 4.54 -15.53 35.29
CA SER A 117 3.93 -15.19 36.60
C SER A 117 4.02 -16.15 37.82
N GLU A 118 4.91 -17.13 37.90
CA GLU A 118 5.30 -17.77 39.18
C GLU A 118 6.76 -17.43 39.54
N ALA A 119 7.61 -17.30 38.51
CA ALA A 119 8.99 -16.86 38.61
C ALA A 119 9.11 -15.42 39.11
N LEU A 120 8.27 -14.48 38.64
CA LEU A 120 8.24 -13.10 39.15
C LEU A 120 7.88 -13.03 40.64
N GLN A 121 7.00 -13.92 41.12
CA GLN A 121 6.63 -14.00 42.54
C GLN A 121 7.78 -14.58 43.37
N ALA A 122 8.42 -15.66 42.89
CA ALA A 122 9.59 -16.25 43.53
C ALA A 122 10.77 -15.26 43.59
N LEU A 123 11.07 -14.58 42.48
CA LEU A 123 12.13 -13.59 42.38
C LEU A 123 11.86 -12.35 43.23
N SER A 124 10.64 -11.83 43.21
CA SER A 124 10.26 -10.71 44.08
C SER A 124 10.27 -11.10 45.57
N ALA A 125 9.96 -12.36 45.91
CA ALA A 125 10.04 -12.85 47.28
C ALA A 125 11.50 -13.02 47.73
N ASP A 126 12.35 -13.58 46.86
CA ASP A 126 13.78 -13.74 47.12
C ASP A 126 14.46 -12.39 47.33
N ILE A 127 14.21 -11.40 46.47
CA ILE A 127 14.76 -10.04 46.63
C ILE A 127 14.34 -9.46 47.99
N ARG A 128 13.07 -9.54 48.36
CA ARG A 128 12.59 -9.05 49.67
C ARG A 128 13.27 -9.75 50.84
N SER A 129 13.65 -11.02 50.68
CA SER A 129 14.30 -11.83 51.71
C SER A 129 15.80 -11.58 51.89
N LEU A 130 16.44 -10.82 51.00
CA LEU A 130 17.88 -10.57 51.08
C LEU A 130 18.24 -9.85 52.40
N THR A 131 19.33 -10.24 53.02
CA THR A 131 19.85 -9.60 54.24
C THR A 131 21.35 -9.40 54.08
N ALA A 132 21.85 -8.27 54.57
CA ALA A 132 23.25 -7.91 54.52
C ALA A 132 24.04 -8.72 55.57
N ASP A 133 25.05 -9.46 55.12
CA ASP A 133 25.91 -10.31 55.94
C ASP A 133 27.14 -10.79 55.15
N GLY A 134 28.29 -10.92 55.81
CA GLY A 134 29.51 -11.51 55.25
C GLY A 134 30.43 -10.56 54.47
N ASP A 135 31.46 -11.17 53.85
CA ASP A 135 32.53 -10.55 53.06
C ASP A 135 32.08 -10.19 51.62
N THR A 136 32.95 -9.59 50.79
CA THR A 136 32.63 -9.13 49.41
C THR A 136 33.44 -9.90 48.32
N PRO A 137 33.13 -11.19 48.05
CA PRO A 137 33.81 -12.02 47.04
C PRO A 137 33.32 -11.74 45.61
N THR A 138 33.63 -10.56 45.10
CA THR A 138 33.14 -10.06 43.80
C THR A 138 33.70 -10.85 42.61
N ALA A 139 34.98 -11.26 42.66
CA ALA A 139 35.62 -12.03 41.58
C ALA A 139 34.94 -13.40 41.37
N GLU A 140 34.65 -14.09 42.48
CA GLU A 140 34.00 -15.40 42.48
C GLU A 140 32.54 -15.30 42.03
N ALA A 141 31.83 -14.27 42.48
CA ALA A 141 30.45 -14.01 42.05
C ALA A 141 30.36 -13.70 40.56
N LEU A 142 31.26 -12.86 40.04
CA LEU A 142 31.35 -12.49 38.62
C LEU A 142 31.64 -13.71 37.74
N THR A 143 32.59 -14.55 38.15
CA THR A 143 32.95 -15.80 37.44
C THR A 143 31.76 -16.77 37.40
N ALA A 144 31.04 -16.92 38.51
CA ALA A 144 29.88 -17.81 38.55
C ALA A 144 28.71 -17.31 37.70
N ALA A 145 28.45 -15.99 37.67
CA ALA A 145 27.43 -15.39 36.82
C ALA A 145 27.77 -15.52 35.32
N ALA A 146 29.03 -15.34 34.95
CA ALA A 146 29.48 -15.60 33.58
C ALA A 146 29.21 -17.06 33.18
N ALA A 147 29.52 -18.02 34.07
CA ALA A 147 29.25 -19.44 33.83
C ALA A 147 27.74 -19.78 33.76
N ASP A 148 26.88 -19.02 34.44
CA ASP A 148 25.42 -19.14 34.34
C ASP A 148 24.92 -18.69 32.96
N LEU A 149 25.39 -17.55 32.46
CA LEU A 149 25.09 -17.06 31.11
C LEU A 149 25.64 -17.98 30.01
N GLU A 150 26.82 -18.55 30.20
CA GLU A 150 27.41 -19.53 29.27
C GLU A 150 26.57 -20.79 29.13
N ARG A 151 25.97 -21.27 30.24
CA ARG A 151 25.04 -22.41 30.20
C ARG A 151 23.77 -22.11 29.40
N LYS A 152 23.42 -20.84 29.19
CA LYS A 152 22.27 -20.40 28.39
C LYS A 152 22.58 -20.27 26.90
N GLY A 153 23.79 -19.82 26.55
CA GLY A 153 24.34 -19.97 25.19
C GLY A 153 24.09 -18.82 24.21
N ASP A 154 23.40 -17.75 24.59
CA ASP A 154 22.98 -16.66 23.68
C ASP A 154 23.72 -15.31 23.94
N GLY A 155 24.82 -15.30 24.69
CA GLY A 155 25.39 -14.05 25.24
C GLY A 155 24.57 -13.53 26.41
N GLY A 156 24.96 -12.40 27.01
CA GLY A 156 24.16 -11.82 28.09
C GLY A 156 24.81 -10.65 28.81
N THR A 157 24.02 -10.00 29.67
CA THR A 157 24.46 -8.86 30.47
C THR A 157 24.46 -9.20 31.95
N ILE A 158 25.57 -8.95 32.62
CA ILE A 158 25.68 -8.96 34.08
C ILE A 158 25.40 -7.54 34.57
N ILE A 159 24.44 -7.39 35.48
CA ILE A 159 24.25 -6.15 36.25
C ILE A 159 24.79 -6.40 37.65
N LEU A 160 26.01 -5.94 37.90
CA LEU A 160 26.69 -6.08 39.20
C LEU A 160 26.41 -4.85 40.06
N VAL A 161 25.80 -5.04 41.23
CA VAL A 161 25.55 -3.96 42.20
C VAL A 161 26.36 -4.26 43.45
N SER A 162 27.27 -3.35 43.83
CA SER A 162 28.14 -3.52 45.01
C SER A 162 28.45 -2.18 45.69
N ASP A 163 28.65 -2.20 47.01
CA ASP A 163 29.00 -1.03 47.84
C ASP A 163 30.41 -1.10 48.45
N GLY A 164 31.18 -2.16 48.16
CA GLY A 164 32.45 -2.46 48.80
C GLY A 164 33.56 -2.84 47.82
N GLU A 165 34.80 -2.62 48.25
CA GLU A 165 36.01 -3.19 47.64
C GLU A 165 36.01 -4.71 47.83
N SER A 166 36.48 -5.47 46.83
CA SER A 166 36.50 -6.92 46.95
C SER A 166 37.46 -7.37 48.05
N THR A 167 37.02 -8.31 48.88
CA THR A 167 37.80 -8.80 50.03
C THR A 167 38.55 -10.10 49.77
N CYS A 168 38.48 -10.61 48.53
CA CYS A 168 39.00 -11.92 48.12
C CYS A 168 39.96 -11.81 46.93
N GLU A 169 39.69 -12.46 45.80
CA GLU A 169 40.49 -12.36 44.59
C GLU A 169 40.20 -11.04 43.83
N ASP A 170 41.09 -10.67 42.89
CA ASP A 170 40.96 -9.44 42.10
C ASP A 170 39.82 -9.58 41.06
N PRO A 171 38.72 -8.83 41.20
CA PRO A 171 37.59 -8.94 40.27
C PRO A 171 37.90 -8.38 38.87
N CYS A 172 38.89 -7.50 38.75
CA CYS A 172 39.37 -6.96 37.48
C CYS A 172 40.17 -8.01 36.69
N GLU A 173 40.94 -8.87 37.37
CA GLU A 173 41.59 -10.03 36.74
C GLU A 173 40.55 -11.04 36.26
N ALA A 174 39.57 -11.39 37.12
CA ALA A 174 38.46 -12.27 36.75
C ALA A 174 37.68 -11.77 35.53
N ALA A 175 37.40 -10.47 35.44
CA ALA A 175 36.71 -9.87 34.30
C ALA A 175 37.51 -10.00 32.98
N ARG A 176 38.83 -9.83 33.02
CA ARG A 176 39.70 -10.02 31.86
C ARG A 176 39.78 -11.49 31.43
N ASP A 177 39.78 -12.40 32.40
CA ASP A 177 39.74 -13.84 32.13
C ASP A 177 38.43 -14.23 31.47
N ILE A 178 37.28 -13.75 31.95
CA ILE A 178 35.97 -13.96 31.30
C ILE A 178 35.98 -13.39 29.87
N SER A 179 36.44 -12.16 29.68
CA SER A 179 36.53 -11.49 28.37
C SER A 179 37.38 -12.27 27.36
N SER A 180 38.46 -12.91 27.82
CA SER A 180 39.39 -13.65 26.96
C SER A 180 39.04 -15.13 26.76
N SER A 181 38.31 -15.75 27.69
CA SER A 181 38.03 -17.19 27.69
C SER A 181 36.59 -17.56 27.32
N SER A 182 35.64 -16.62 27.45
CA SER A 182 34.23 -16.90 27.13
C SER A 182 34.00 -17.04 25.63
N MET A 183 33.12 -17.98 25.25
CA MET A 183 32.72 -18.22 23.87
C MET A 183 31.49 -17.42 23.44
N ILE A 184 30.86 -16.69 24.37
CA ILE A 184 29.68 -15.85 24.15
C ILE A 184 30.00 -14.40 24.55
N ASP A 185 29.26 -13.44 24.01
CA ASP A 185 29.43 -12.03 24.37
C ASP A 185 28.82 -11.78 25.75
N ILE A 186 29.67 -11.53 26.76
CA ILE A 186 29.26 -11.20 28.13
C ILE A 186 29.66 -9.77 28.42
N GLN A 187 28.66 -8.94 28.70
CA GLN A 187 28.86 -7.55 29.08
C GLN A 187 28.61 -7.36 30.57
N ALA A 188 29.33 -6.43 31.21
CA ALA A 188 29.11 -6.09 32.61
C ALA A 188 28.77 -4.62 32.80
N ILE A 189 27.59 -4.38 33.36
CA ILE A 189 27.19 -3.08 33.85
C ILE A 189 27.37 -3.10 35.36
N THR A 190 28.30 -2.30 35.85
CA THR A 190 28.66 -2.27 37.27
C THR A 190 28.14 -1.00 37.92
N VAL A 191 27.43 -1.15 39.03
CA VAL A 191 26.84 -0.07 39.79
C VAL A 191 27.50 -0.01 41.17
N GLY A 192 28.28 1.04 41.40
CA GLY A 192 28.90 1.31 42.70
C GLY A 192 27.96 2.13 43.56
N PHE A 193 27.48 1.58 44.67
CA PHE A 193 26.55 2.26 45.55
C PHE A 193 27.26 2.82 46.78
N ARG A 194 27.50 4.15 46.82
CA ARG A 194 28.30 4.80 47.88
C ARG A 194 29.62 4.07 48.16
N ILE A 195 30.26 3.64 47.08
CA ILE A 195 31.46 2.79 47.10
C ILE A 195 32.72 3.63 47.38
N SER A 196 33.78 2.99 47.90
CA SER A 196 35.09 3.61 48.06
C SER A 196 35.75 3.93 46.71
N ASP A 197 36.76 4.81 46.71
CA ASP A 197 37.56 5.11 45.51
C ASP A 197 38.29 3.86 44.97
N GLU A 198 38.66 2.93 45.84
CA GLU A 198 39.27 1.65 45.52
C GLU A 198 38.26 0.72 44.83
N GLY A 199 37.10 0.46 45.45
CA GLY A 199 36.04 -0.35 44.84
C GLY A 199 35.51 0.26 43.53
N LYS A 200 35.48 1.59 43.42
CA LYS A 200 35.17 2.29 42.16
C LYS A 200 36.14 1.92 41.05
N LYS A 201 37.46 1.87 41.32
CA LYS A 201 38.45 1.46 40.31
C LYS A 201 38.26 0.01 39.90
N GLU A 202 37.91 -0.86 40.83
CA GLU A 202 37.62 -2.28 40.56
C GLU A 202 36.41 -2.43 39.64
N LEU A 203 35.27 -1.85 40.02
CA LEU A 203 34.04 -1.92 39.23
C LEU A 203 34.21 -1.27 37.85
N GLN A 204 34.90 -0.14 37.76
CA GLN A 204 35.26 0.49 36.49
C GLN A 204 36.09 -0.45 35.61
N CYS A 205 37.08 -1.14 36.18
CA CYS A 205 37.86 -2.10 35.41
C CYS A 205 37.00 -3.26 34.89
N ILE A 206 36.10 -3.82 35.71
CA ILE A 206 35.21 -4.91 35.30
C ILE A 206 34.38 -4.49 34.08
N ALA A 207 33.76 -3.32 34.17
CA ALA A 207 32.97 -2.75 33.07
C ALA A 207 33.83 -2.57 31.81
N ASP A 208 35.03 -1.98 31.92
CA ASP A 208 35.91 -1.75 30.78
C ASP A 208 36.40 -3.07 30.15
N ALA A 209 36.71 -4.08 30.97
CA ALA A 209 37.21 -5.39 30.51
C ALA A 209 36.15 -6.21 29.78
N LEU A 210 34.88 -6.11 30.20
CA LEU A 210 33.74 -6.80 29.61
C LEU A 210 32.94 -5.91 28.64
N GLY A 211 33.46 -4.73 28.27
CA GLY A 211 32.84 -3.86 27.26
C GLY A 211 31.50 -3.26 27.68
N GLY A 212 31.23 -3.13 28.98
CA GLY A 212 30.03 -2.50 29.53
C GLY A 212 30.30 -1.11 30.11
N LYS A 213 29.58 -0.75 31.19
CA LYS A 213 29.59 0.61 31.75
C LYS A 213 29.61 0.60 33.28
N TYR A 214 30.45 1.44 33.86
CA TYR A 214 30.40 1.76 35.28
C TYR A 214 29.50 2.97 35.56
N VAL A 215 28.71 2.86 36.61
CA VAL A 215 27.87 3.95 37.13
C VAL A 215 28.04 4.05 38.63
N ASP A 216 28.19 5.27 39.11
CA ASP A 216 28.30 5.63 40.52
C ASP A 216 26.94 6.17 40.98
N VAL A 217 26.44 5.72 42.14
CA VAL A 217 25.16 6.15 42.68
C VAL A 217 25.29 6.50 44.16
N ASP A 218 24.77 7.67 44.53
CA ASP A 218 24.87 8.19 45.90
C ASP A 218 23.70 7.78 46.79
N ASP A 219 22.56 7.43 46.18
CA ASP A 219 21.32 7.12 46.88
C ASP A 219 20.48 6.09 46.11
N ASN A 220 19.41 5.62 46.76
CA ASN A 220 18.54 4.58 46.24
C ASN A 220 17.67 5.00 45.05
N ASP A 221 17.33 6.29 44.92
CA ASP A 221 16.57 6.77 43.77
C ASP A 221 17.45 6.82 42.52
N GLN A 222 18.73 7.21 42.68
CA GLN A 222 19.74 7.14 41.63
C GLN A 222 20.07 5.71 41.22
N LEU A 223 20.18 4.77 42.19
CA LEU A 223 20.35 3.34 41.92
C LEU A 223 19.19 2.79 41.07
N ARG A 224 17.96 3.10 41.44
CA ARG A 224 16.76 2.71 40.67
C ARG A 224 16.81 3.26 39.25
N GLN A 225 17.02 4.56 39.09
CA GLN A 225 17.07 5.19 37.78
C GLN A 225 18.21 4.66 36.91
N THR A 226 19.36 4.37 37.52
CA THR A 226 20.51 3.80 36.82
C THR A 226 20.22 2.41 36.29
N ILE A 227 19.64 1.52 37.11
CA ILE A 227 19.27 0.18 36.68
C ILE A 227 18.27 0.25 35.53
N ASP A 228 17.23 1.09 35.64
CA ASP A 228 16.23 1.28 34.57
C ASP A 228 16.87 1.78 33.25
N ASP A 229 17.83 2.72 33.35
CA ASP A 229 18.50 3.35 32.20
C ASP A 229 19.46 2.42 31.44
N VAL A 230 20.14 1.52 32.16
CA VAL A 230 21.17 0.64 31.59
C VAL A 230 20.61 -0.69 31.11
N SER A 231 19.48 -1.12 31.66
CA SER A 231 18.86 -2.42 31.32
C SER A 231 17.88 -2.36 30.14
N SER A 232 17.54 -1.17 29.65
CA SER A 232 16.44 -0.98 28.70
C SER A 232 16.83 -0.06 27.54
N PRO A 233 16.30 -0.29 26.31
CA PRO A 233 16.43 0.67 25.23
C PRO A 233 15.59 1.92 25.56
N ARG A 234 16.22 3.10 25.50
CA ARG A 234 15.53 4.38 25.72
C ARG A 234 15.70 5.26 24.50
N LEU A 235 14.59 5.49 23.80
CA LEU A 235 14.58 6.32 22.60
C LEU A 235 14.19 7.75 22.93
N GLU A 236 14.94 8.71 22.39
CA GLU A 236 14.68 10.14 22.57
C GLU A 236 14.59 10.87 21.23
N LEU A 237 13.66 11.83 21.19
CA LEU A 237 13.52 12.80 20.12
C LEU A 237 14.17 14.11 20.54
N GLY A 238 15.07 14.63 19.70
CA GLY A 238 15.60 15.97 19.86
C GLY A 238 14.54 17.05 19.58
N PRO A 239 14.82 18.31 19.97
CA PRO A 239 13.86 19.39 19.83
C PRO A 239 13.40 19.56 18.38
N LEU A 240 12.08 19.73 18.20
CA LEU A 240 11.51 19.98 16.88
C LEU A 240 11.99 21.33 16.34
N ARG A 241 12.58 21.31 15.14
CA ARG A 241 12.98 22.49 14.38
C ARG A 241 12.00 22.69 13.23
N TYR A 242 11.22 23.76 13.31
CA TYR A 242 10.28 24.17 12.26
C TYR A 242 9.94 25.66 12.47
N ASP A 243 9.43 26.33 11.43
CA ASP A 243 9.03 27.72 11.54
C ASP A 243 7.76 27.86 12.41
N ARG A 244 7.95 28.43 13.61
CA ARG A 244 6.90 28.72 14.59
C ARG A 244 6.32 30.13 14.45
N THR A 245 7.02 31.00 13.72
CA THR A 245 6.88 32.47 13.83
C THR A 245 6.30 33.13 12.59
N THR A 246 6.28 32.45 11.45
CA THR A 246 5.62 32.95 10.24
C THR A 246 4.36 32.18 9.91
N LEU A 247 3.40 32.91 9.33
CA LEU A 247 2.28 32.31 8.62
C LEU A 247 2.88 31.43 7.51
N ALA A 248 2.87 30.11 7.72
CA ALA A 248 3.56 29.21 6.82
C ALA A 248 2.91 29.28 5.44
N ASP A 249 3.72 29.65 4.44
CA ASP A 249 3.30 29.63 3.05
C ASP A 249 2.95 28.19 2.67
N SER A 250 1.65 27.91 2.57
CA SER A 250 1.14 26.59 2.27
C SER A 250 1.65 26.06 0.92
N ALA A 251 2.09 26.93 0.00
CA ALA A 251 2.71 26.55 -1.27
C ALA A 251 4.16 26.07 -1.11
N LYS A 252 4.93 26.60 -0.14
CA LYS A 252 6.29 26.13 0.16
C LYS A 252 6.31 24.87 1.01
N GLY A 253 5.27 24.66 1.80
CA GLY A 253 5.18 23.57 2.77
C GLY A 253 5.96 23.89 4.05
N VAL A 254 5.59 23.21 5.14
CA VAL A 254 6.24 23.32 6.44
C VAL A 254 7.24 22.19 6.56
N THR A 255 8.51 22.53 6.76
CA THR A 255 9.56 21.54 7.03
C THR A 255 9.71 21.38 8.54
N VAL A 256 9.57 20.14 9.01
CA VAL A 256 9.75 19.73 10.40
C VAL A 256 10.96 18.82 10.46
N THR A 257 11.95 19.20 11.27
CA THR A 257 13.16 18.41 11.47
C THR A 257 13.33 18.07 12.96
N THR A 258 13.82 16.87 13.24
CA THR A 258 14.18 16.41 14.58
C THR A 258 15.40 15.48 14.49
N THR A 259 15.98 15.13 15.64
CA THR A 259 17.00 14.09 15.75
C THR A 259 16.45 12.91 16.53
N VAL A 260 16.88 11.71 16.21
CA VAL A 260 16.53 10.49 16.93
C VAL A 260 17.79 9.88 17.51
N ALA A 261 17.76 9.52 18.79
CA ALA A 261 18.86 8.85 19.47
C ALA A 261 18.35 7.69 20.34
N ASN A 262 19.18 6.65 20.47
CA ASN A 262 19.06 5.68 21.56
C ASN A 262 20.02 6.11 22.67
N VAL A 263 19.45 6.56 23.78
CA VAL A 263 20.17 7.05 24.95
C VAL A 263 20.20 6.05 26.10
N GLY A 264 19.54 4.90 25.93
CA GLY A 264 19.56 3.80 26.88
C GLY A 264 20.79 2.91 26.72
N GLY A 265 20.94 1.94 27.62
CA GLY A 265 22.05 1.00 27.63
C GLY A 265 21.93 -0.17 26.64
N GLN A 266 20.74 -0.41 26.07
CA GLN A 266 20.47 -1.56 25.21
C GLN A 266 20.04 -1.17 23.79
N PRO A 267 20.33 -1.98 22.74
CA PRO A 267 19.92 -1.69 21.36
C PRO A 267 18.40 -1.63 21.19
N ALA A 268 17.92 -0.65 20.42
CA ALA A 268 16.51 -0.57 20.02
C ALA A 268 16.32 -1.24 18.65
N THR A 269 15.40 -2.20 18.54
CA THR A 269 15.19 -2.99 17.31
C THR A 269 14.06 -2.42 16.46
N ASN A 270 14.24 -2.43 15.14
CA ASN A 270 13.23 -1.99 14.16
C ASN A 270 12.62 -0.59 14.44
N ALA A 271 13.47 0.37 14.82
CA ALA A 271 13.04 1.71 15.12
C ALA A 271 12.45 2.42 13.89
N SER A 272 11.41 3.21 14.12
CA SER A 272 10.78 4.05 13.11
C SER A 272 10.27 5.34 13.74
N VAL A 273 10.35 6.43 12.97
CA VAL A 273 9.83 7.73 13.39
C VAL A 273 8.88 8.25 12.32
N GLY A 274 7.75 8.81 12.72
CA GLY A 274 6.79 9.35 11.78
C GLY A 274 6.10 10.62 12.24
N LEU A 275 5.63 11.39 11.26
CA LEU A 275 4.84 12.59 11.45
C LEU A 275 3.34 12.25 11.33
N ARG A 276 2.57 12.63 12.35
CA ARG A 276 1.11 12.46 12.44
C ARG A 276 0.44 13.80 12.63
N PHE A 277 -0.82 13.92 12.22
CA PHE A 277 -1.61 15.14 12.45
C PHE A 277 -2.75 14.87 13.42
N ASP A 278 -2.82 15.68 14.48
CA ASP A 278 -3.90 15.57 15.46
C ASP A 278 -5.18 16.23 14.93
N ARG A 279 -5.01 17.35 14.18
CA ARG A 279 -6.07 18.05 13.44
C ARG A 279 -5.48 18.80 12.25
N ASN A 280 -6.30 18.95 11.20
CA ASN A 280 -6.03 19.82 10.05
C ASN A 280 -4.75 19.38 9.30
N GLY A 281 -4.66 18.07 9.05
CA GLY A 281 -3.48 17.45 8.44
C GLY A 281 -3.25 17.88 7.00
N GLY A 282 -2.09 17.51 6.46
CA GLY A 282 -1.71 17.82 5.09
C GLY A 282 -0.84 16.74 4.47
N ALA A 283 -0.68 16.85 3.16
CA ALA A 283 0.14 15.94 2.37
C ALA A 283 1.58 15.92 2.88
N VAL A 284 2.12 14.76 3.21
CA VAL A 284 3.51 14.58 3.66
C VAL A 284 4.24 13.63 2.73
N THR A 285 5.41 14.03 2.25
CA THR A 285 6.32 13.12 1.57
C THR A 285 7.03 12.24 2.60
N ARG A 286 6.90 10.91 2.48
CA ARG A 286 7.52 9.92 3.39
C ARG A 286 7.23 10.18 4.88
N PRO A 287 5.95 10.15 5.29
CA PRO A 287 5.53 10.45 6.67
C PRO A 287 6.09 9.49 7.72
N LEU A 288 6.46 8.26 7.34
CA LEU A 288 7.14 7.30 8.20
C LEU A 288 8.54 7.03 7.65
N VAL A 289 9.54 7.21 8.51
CA VAL A 289 10.95 6.90 8.23
C VAL A 289 11.34 5.70 9.06
N ARG A 290 11.75 4.61 8.40
CA ARG A 290 12.33 3.43 9.06
C ARG A 290 13.79 3.71 9.33
N LEU A 291 14.19 3.59 10.60
CA LEU A 291 15.56 3.82 11.05
C LEU A 291 16.33 2.50 11.17
N GLY A 292 15.63 1.37 11.26
CA GLY A 292 16.24 0.07 11.52
C GLY A 292 16.67 -0.02 12.99
N ASN A 293 17.68 -0.84 13.28
CA ASN A 293 18.20 -0.94 14.64
C ASN A 293 19.01 0.32 15.01
N LEU A 294 18.90 0.74 16.27
CA LEU A 294 19.62 1.88 16.84
C LEU A 294 20.45 1.42 18.03
N GLU A 295 21.77 1.43 17.85
CA GLU A 295 22.72 1.06 18.89
C GLU A 295 22.81 2.11 20.00
N PRO A 296 23.07 1.70 21.26
CA PRO A 296 23.39 2.60 22.36
C PRO A 296 24.56 3.53 22.02
N GLY A 297 24.45 4.82 22.36
CA GLY A 297 25.55 5.78 22.19
C GLY A 297 25.89 6.16 20.74
N ALA A 298 25.16 5.63 19.75
CA ALA A 298 25.34 6.04 18.36
C ALA A 298 24.98 7.52 18.15
N PRO A 299 25.63 8.22 17.19
CA PRO A 299 25.31 9.61 16.90
C PRO A 299 23.82 9.81 16.56
N PRO A 300 23.16 10.87 17.06
CA PRO A 300 21.77 11.14 16.73
C PRO A 300 21.54 11.27 15.23
N ARG A 301 20.51 10.61 14.70
CA ARG A 301 20.15 10.65 13.28
C ARG A 301 19.14 11.76 13.03
N GLU A 302 19.44 12.66 12.10
CA GLU A 302 18.50 13.71 11.70
C GLU A 302 17.42 13.15 10.76
N VAL A 303 16.17 13.55 11.01
CA VAL A 303 15.02 13.20 10.17
C VAL A 303 14.22 14.45 9.89
N SER A 304 13.79 14.61 8.63
CA SER A 304 13.03 15.77 8.19
C SER A 304 11.82 15.36 7.34
N TRP A 305 10.71 16.05 7.56
CA TRP A 305 9.48 15.94 6.77
C TRP A 305 9.11 17.31 6.24
N THR A 306 8.68 17.37 4.98
CA THR A 306 7.99 18.55 4.46
C THR A 306 6.53 18.19 4.26
N PHE A 307 5.65 18.93 4.93
CA PHE A 307 4.21 18.75 4.80
C PHE A 307 3.55 19.97 4.18
N ARG A 308 2.54 19.73 3.35
CA ARG A 308 1.72 20.76 2.72
C ARG A 308 0.31 20.70 3.32
N PRO A 309 -0.03 21.64 4.21
CA PRO A 309 -1.30 21.64 4.95
C PRO A 309 -2.52 21.45 4.04
N GLY A 310 -3.37 20.48 4.35
CA GLY A 310 -4.60 20.15 3.61
C GLY A 310 -5.80 20.97 4.07
N ALA A 311 -6.94 20.83 3.37
CA ALA A 311 -8.18 21.48 3.76
C ALA A 311 -8.72 20.93 5.07
N LEU A 312 -9.47 21.75 5.80
CA LEU A 312 -10.31 21.33 6.91
C LEU A 312 -11.44 20.43 6.39
N ALA A 313 -11.58 19.23 6.97
CA ALA A 313 -12.71 18.34 6.67
C ALA A 313 -14.01 19.01 7.14
N GLY A 314 -14.93 19.27 6.21
CA GLY A 314 -16.29 19.74 6.53
C GLY A 314 -16.45 21.24 6.81
N GLU A 315 -15.42 22.08 6.67
CA GLU A 315 -15.58 23.53 6.82
C GLU A 315 -15.80 24.24 5.48
N THR A 316 -16.86 25.05 5.44
CA THR A 316 -17.17 26.02 4.40
C THR A 316 -16.03 27.05 4.31
N LEU A 317 -15.25 27.03 3.22
CA LEU A 317 -14.47 28.16 2.67
C LEU A 317 -13.88 29.17 3.69
N SER A 318 -13.38 28.70 4.84
CA SER A 318 -12.89 29.62 5.87
C SER A 318 -11.55 30.19 5.40
N THR A 319 -11.56 31.49 5.11
CA THR A 319 -10.40 32.30 4.77
C THR A 319 -9.67 32.75 6.04
N SER A 320 -9.72 31.98 7.13
CA SER A 320 -8.98 32.33 8.35
C SER A 320 -7.73 31.47 8.43
N ASN A 321 -6.65 32.03 8.99
CA ASN A 321 -5.47 31.26 9.31
C ASN A 321 -5.87 30.14 10.27
N TYR A 322 -5.40 28.93 10.03
CA TYR A 322 -5.75 27.78 10.86
C TYR A 322 -4.50 27.15 11.46
N MET A 323 -4.67 26.62 12.67
CA MET A 323 -3.61 25.93 13.38
C MET A 323 -3.55 24.48 12.90
N VAL A 324 -2.37 24.06 12.47
CA VAL A 324 -2.05 22.64 12.26
C VAL A 324 -1.39 22.13 13.54
N LYS A 325 -1.96 21.06 14.10
CA LYS A 325 -1.39 20.35 15.24
C LYS A 325 -0.86 19.01 14.75
N PHE A 326 0.40 18.75 15.03
CA PHE A 326 1.08 17.54 14.59
C PHE A 326 1.90 16.94 15.73
N SER A 327 2.16 15.65 15.58
CA SER A 327 2.92 14.84 16.54
C SER A 327 3.99 14.07 15.78
N VAL A 328 5.24 14.14 16.23
CA VAL A 328 6.31 13.26 15.78
C VAL A 328 6.39 12.10 16.77
N VAL A 329 6.21 10.88 16.26
CA VAL A 329 6.10 9.66 17.07
C VAL A 329 7.25 8.72 16.70
N LEU A 330 8.10 8.42 17.68
CA LEU A 330 9.20 7.48 17.60
C LEU A 330 8.84 6.18 18.31
N ARG A 331 9.09 5.05 17.64
CA ARG A 331 8.77 3.70 18.12
C ARG A 331 9.88 2.73 17.79
N ALA A 332 10.03 1.68 18.59
CA ALA A 332 10.83 0.49 18.30
C ALA A 332 10.10 -0.76 18.82
N ALA A 333 10.48 -1.94 18.35
CA ALA A 333 9.78 -3.19 18.67
C ALA A 333 9.95 -3.60 20.14
N ASN A 334 11.13 -3.36 20.71
CA ASN A 334 11.48 -3.66 22.10
C ASN A 334 11.44 -2.41 23.02
N VAL A 335 10.62 -1.41 22.68
CA VAL A 335 10.43 -0.20 23.50
C VAL A 335 8.95 -0.06 23.84
N ARG A 336 8.63 -0.06 25.14
CA ARG A 336 7.22 -0.07 25.61
C ARG A 336 6.44 1.21 25.34
N SER A 337 7.10 2.36 25.45
CA SER A 337 6.44 3.66 25.33
C SER A 337 6.98 4.43 24.13
N ASP A 338 6.07 4.91 23.29
CA ASP A 338 6.40 5.81 22.19
C ASP A 338 7.00 7.11 22.72
N SER A 339 8.10 7.57 22.12
CA SER A 339 8.58 8.95 22.35
C SER A 339 7.81 9.88 21.42
N VAL A 340 7.09 10.85 21.99
CA VAL A 340 6.21 11.74 21.22
C VAL A 340 6.58 13.19 21.47
N LEU A 341 6.79 13.95 20.38
CA LEU A 341 6.89 15.41 20.44
C LEU A 341 5.75 16.05 19.67
N HIS A 342 5.11 17.04 20.30
CA HIS A 342 4.03 17.80 19.68
C HIS A 342 4.55 19.11 19.09
N GLY A 343 4.04 19.43 17.92
CA GLY A 343 4.29 20.69 17.23
C GLY A 343 2.98 21.36 16.81
N THR A 344 3.01 22.67 16.78
CA THR A 344 1.93 23.51 16.27
C THR A 344 2.48 24.56 15.34
N THR A 345 1.84 24.75 14.20
CA THR A 345 2.17 25.82 13.25
C THR A 345 0.91 26.48 12.73
N MET A 346 0.99 27.76 12.43
CA MET A 346 -0.10 28.53 11.84
C MET A 346 0.09 28.55 10.33
N VAL A 347 -0.93 28.12 9.62
CA VAL A 347 -0.92 28.08 8.16
C VAL A 347 -1.87 29.15 7.63
N ASN A 348 -1.48 29.77 6.52
CA ASN A 348 -2.33 30.68 5.78
C ASN A 348 -3.67 30.01 5.40
N GLN A 349 -4.64 30.84 5.05
CA GLN A 349 -5.96 30.46 4.54
C GLN A 349 -5.92 29.29 3.54
N VAL A 350 -7.01 28.52 3.50
CA VAL A 350 -7.24 27.52 2.45
C VAL A 350 -7.08 28.20 1.07
N PRO A 351 -6.20 27.72 0.17
CA PRO A 351 -5.86 28.41 -1.07
C PRO A 351 -7.11 28.80 -1.85
N ALA A 352 -7.28 30.09 -2.12
CA ALA A 352 -8.27 30.60 -3.05
C ALA A 352 -7.77 30.52 -4.48
N LEU A 353 -8.70 30.60 -5.44
CA LEU A 353 -8.29 30.78 -6.83
C LEU A 353 -7.42 32.04 -6.99
N ALA A 354 -7.60 33.05 -6.14
CA ALA A 354 -6.75 34.25 -6.11
C ALA A 354 -5.28 33.96 -5.72
N ASP A 355 -5.06 32.89 -4.95
CA ASP A 355 -3.75 32.45 -4.45
C ASP A 355 -3.07 31.45 -5.40
N ALA A 356 -3.80 30.96 -6.40
CA ALA A 356 -3.23 30.11 -7.43
C ALA A 356 -2.13 30.83 -8.20
N GLY A 357 -1.16 30.07 -8.71
CA GLY A 357 -0.19 30.61 -9.64
C GLY A 357 -0.83 30.93 -11.00
N PRO A 358 -0.11 31.67 -11.85
CA PRO A 358 -0.65 32.24 -13.10
C PRO A 358 -1.27 31.19 -14.02
N LEU A 359 -0.76 29.94 -13.99
CA LEU A 359 -1.31 28.84 -14.78
C LEU A 359 -2.81 28.65 -14.52
N LEU A 360 -3.24 28.64 -13.25
CA LEU A 360 -4.65 28.46 -12.89
C LEU A 360 -5.37 29.77 -12.58
N LYS A 361 -4.70 30.77 -12.01
CA LYS A 361 -5.34 32.04 -11.63
C LYS A 361 -5.99 32.77 -12.81
N GLU A 362 -5.32 32.74 -13.97
CA GLU A 362 -5.78 33.41 -15.18
C GLU A 362 -6.84 32.59 -15.95
N ARG A 363 -6.85 31.26 -15.73
CA ARG A 363 -7.59 30.27 -16.55
C ARG A 363 -8.73 29.58 -15.80
N GLY A 364 -8.72 29.64 -14.47
CA GLY A 364 -9.49 28.77 -13.59
C GLY A 364 -10.99 28.88 -13.79
N ARG A 365 -11.52 30.02 -14.22
CA ARG A 365 -12.97 30.20 -14.43
C ARG A 365 -13.52 29.55 -15.70
N ARG A 366 -12.64 29.03 -16.56
CA ARG A 366 -12.93 28.54 -17.92
C ARG A 366 -12.23 27.20 -18.17
N LEU A 367 -12.33 26.30 -17.19
CA LEU A 367 -11.79 24.96 -17.29
C LEU A 367 -12.78 24.02 -17.96
N ALA A 368 -12.26 23.00 -18.63
CA ALA A 368 -13.01 21.78 -18.95
C ALA A 368 -12.40 20.60 -18.18
N ILE A 369 -13.24 19.74 -17.62
CA ILE A 369 -12.80 18.55 -16.88
C ILE A 369 -13.19 17.31 -17.67
N VAL A 370 -12.20 16.56 -18.13
CA VAL A 370 -12.34 15.30 -18.90
C VAL A 370 -11.64 14.18 -18.12
N GLY A 371 -11.87 12.93 -18.48
CA GLY A 371 -11.23 11.78 -17.86
C GLY A 371 -12.19 10.78 -17.25
N ASP A 372 -11.70 10.07 -16.24
CA ASP A 372 -12.38 8.94 -15.59
C ASP A 372 -13.20 9.33 -14.35
N SER A 373 -13.46 8.36 -13.46
CA SER A 373 -14.27 8.52 -12.26
C SER A 373 -13.70 9.52 -11.25
N TYR A 374 -12.37 9.60 -11.12
CA TYR A 374 -11.71 10.59 -10.26
C TYR A 374 -11.87 12.00 -10.84
N SER A 375 -12.00 12.14 -12.16
CA SER A 375 -12.35 13.43 -12.77
C SER A 375 -13.85 13.74 -12.67
N ALA A 376 -14.70 12.72 -12.74
CA ALA A 376 -16.15 12.88 -12.70
C ALA A 376 -16.67 13.35 -11.34
N GLY A 377 -16.00 13.01 -10.24
CA GLY A 377 -16.48 13.29 -8.89
C GLY A 377 -17.21 12.11 -8.25
N GLU A 378 -16.93 10.89 -8.71
CA GLU A 378 -17.46 9.68 -8.11
C GLU A 378 -17.09 9.59 -6.63
N GLY A 379 -18.03 9.19 -5.78
CA GLY A 379 -17.88 9.17 -4.33
C GLY A 379 -18.20 10.51 -3.64
N ALA A 380 -18.23 11.64 -4.35
CA ALA A 380 -18.60 12.94 -3.77
C ALA A 380 -20.11 13.09 -3.50
N GLY A 381 -20.93 12.27 -4.16
CA GLY A 381 -22.40 12.38 -4.19
C GLY A 381 -22.88 13.60 -4.98
N SER A 382 -24.17 13.89 -4.91
CA SER A 382 -24.80 15.02 -5.63
C SER A 382 -24.63 14.95 -7.16
N TYR A 383 -24.84 13.76 -7.75
CA TYR A 383 -24.63 13.54 -9.17
C TYR A 383 -25.63 14.32 -10.04
N THR A 384 -25.15 14.82 -11.17
CA THR A 384 -25.94 15.61 -12.11
C THR A 384 -26.92 14.74 -12.88
N GLU A 385 -28.15 15.24 -13.05
CA GLU A 385 -29.13 14.65 -13.95
C GLU A 385 -28.84 14.99 -15.43
N PRO A 386 -29.25 14.13 -16.38
CA PRO A 386 -29.10 14.42 -17.81
C PRO A 386 -29.87 15.66 -18.23
N THR A 387 -29.31 16.40 -19.17
CA THR A 387 -29.97 17.54 -19.82
C THR A 387 -31.14 17.08 -20.69
N ALA A 388 -32.04 18.00 -21.02
CA ALA A 388 -33.15 17.72 -21.93
C ALA A 388 -32.69 17.26 -23.32
N GLU A 389 -31.54 17.75 -23.80
CA GLU A 389 -30.96 17.33 -25.08
C GLU A 389 -30.40 15.91 -25.02
N GLU A 390 -29.65 15.57 -23.97
CA GLU A 390 -29.16 14.20 -23.74
C GLU A 390 -30.33 13.22 -23.57
N ALA A 391 -31.39 13.63 -22.89
CA ALA A 391 -32.60 12.83 -22.75
C ALA A 391 -33.29 12.58 -24.10
N LYS A 392 -33.41 13.60 -24.96
CA LYS A 392 -33.94 13.45 -26.32
C LYS A 392 -33.10 12.51 -27.19
N ARG A 393 -31.78 12.44 -26.93
CA ARG A 393 -30.86 11.51 -27.61
C ARG A 393 -30.85 10.10 -27.01
N GLY A 394 -31.70 9.82 -26.00
CA GLY A 394 -31.75 8.52 -25.32
C GLY A 394 -30.54 8.24 -24.43
N GLN A 395 -29.76 9.26 -24.06
CA GLN A 395 -28.50 9.13 -23.32
C GLN A 395 -28.68 9.20 -21.80
N SER A 396 -29.91 9.34 -21.30
CA SER A 396 -30.21 9.57 -19.88
C SER A 396 -29.59 8.55 -18.93
N GLU A 397 -29.62 7.27 -19.26
CA GLU A 397 -29.05 6.23 -18.41
C GLU A 397 -27.52 6.29 -18.38
N ALA A 398 -26.90 6.52 -19.54
CA ALA A 398 -25.46 6.61 -19.69
C ALA A 398 -24.90 7.84 -18.95
N VAL A 399 -25.56 8.99 -19.05
CA VAL A 399 -25.17 10.20 -18.32
C VAL A 399 -25.23 10.00 -16.80
N ARG A 400 -26.28 9.33 -16.29
CA ARG A 400 -26.38 9.04 -14.85
C ARG A 400 -25.25 8.15 -14.36
N LYS A 401 -24.83 7.16 -15.15
CA LYS A 401 -23.72 6.26 -14.82
C LYS A 401 -22.36 6.95 -14.80
N CYS A 402 -22.22 8.12 -15.42
CA CYS A 402 -20.98 8.87 -15.36
C CYS A 402 -20.67 9.46 -13.99
N HIS A 403 -21.63 9.50 -13.05
CA HIS A 403 -21.45 10.03 -11.69
C HIS A 403 -20.76 11.42 -11.65
N ARG A 404 -21.14 12.28 -12.59
CA ARG A 404 -20.65 13.66 -12.67
C ARG A 404 -21.14 14.46 -11.46
N SER A 405 -20.25 15.00 -10.65
CA SER A 405 -20.59 15.76 -9.45
C SER A 405 -20.04 17.19 -9.49
N PRO A 406 -20.82 18.21 -9.08
CA PRO A 406 -20.30 19.56 -8.89
C PRO A 406 -19.30 19.67 -7.73
N LYS A 407 -19.13 18.61 -6.93
CA LYS A 407 -18.16 18.50 -5.85
C LYS A 407 -16.84 17.85 -6.28
N THR A 408 -16.67 17.51 -7.56
CA THR A 408 -15.35 17.11 -8.10
C THR A 408 -14.35 18.25 -7.98
N TYR A 409 -13.06 17.95 -8.17
CA TYR A 409 -11.98 18.92 -8.00
C TYR A 409 -12.18 20.17 -8.87
N LEU A 410 -11.70 21.32 -8.38
CA LEU A 410 -11.69 22.64 -9.02
C LEU A 410 -13.06 23.27 -9.34
N ILE A 411 -14.15 22.54 -9.62
CA ILE A 411 -15.44 23.11 -10.07
C ILE A 411 -15.95 24.19 -9.11
N ALA A 412 -16.15 23.83 -7.84
CA ALA A 412 -16.71 24.74 -6.85
C ALA A 412 -15.79 25.95 -6.60
N ARG A 413 -14.47 25.73 -6.55
CA ARG A 413 -13.49 26.77 -6.19
C ARG A 413 -13.23 27.76 -7.32
N THR A 414 -13.45 27.33 -8.55
CA THR A 414 -13.23 28.16 -9.73
C THR A 414 -14.50 28.76 -10.32
N ALA A 415 -15.67 28.39 -9.79
CA ALA A 415 -16.96 28.66 -10.40
C ALA A 415 -17.03 28.18 -11.87
N THR A 416 -16.31 27.09 -12.19
CA THR A 416 -16.39 26.46 -13.50
C THR A 416 -17.82 25.95 -13.70
N PRO A 417 -18.48 26.26 -14.83
CA PRO A 417 -19.81 25.77 -15.09
C PRO A 417 -19.83 24.24 -15.07
N ILE A 418 -20.82 23.63 -14.40
CA ILE A 418 -20.98 22.17 -14.39
C ILE A 418 -21.11 21.60 -15.81
N GLY A 419 -21.65 22.40 -16.74
CA GLY A 419 -21.71 22.12 -18.15
C GLY A 419 -20.34 22.04 -18.86
N HIS A 420 -19.21 22.20 -18.16
CA HIS A 420 -17.86 21.96 -18.68
C HIS A 420 -17.26 20.62 -18.20
N LEU A 421 -17.96 19.90 -17.32
CA LEU A 421 -17.60 18.56 -16.88
C LEU A 421 -18.03 17.55 -17.97
N ARG A 422 -17.05 16.81 -18.50
CA ARG A 422 -17.20 15.79 -19.55
C ARG A 422 -16.70 14.41 -19.12
N ALA A 423 -15.92 14.37 -18.04
CA ALA A 423 -15.48 13.15 -17.40
C ALA A 423 -16.63 12.17 -17.11
N CYS A 424 -16.31 10.88 -17.08
CA CYS A 424 -17.30 9.84 -16.88
C CYS A 424 -16.70 8.66 -16.11
N SER A 425 -17.40 8.22 -15.07
CA SER A 425 -17.04 7.03 -14.32
C SER A 425 -16.90 5.78 -15.19
N GLY A 426 -15.79 5.08 -15.01
CA GLY A 426 -15.44 3.90 -15.80
C GLY A 426 -14.91 4.20 -17.21
N ALA A 427 -14.63 5.47 -17.54
CA ALA A 427 -14.02 5.80 -18.83
C ALA A 427 -12.57 5.30 -18.91
N VAL A 428 -12.25 4.62 -20.01
CA VAL A 428 -10.87 4.32 -20.44
C VAL A 428 -10.39 5.37 -21.45
N THR A 429 -9.12 5.32 -21.86
CA THR A 429 -8.58 6.21 -22.92
C THR A 429 -9.45 6.23 -24.18
N GLN A 430 -10.00 5.08 -24.58
CA GLN A 430 -10.93 4.98 -25.72
C GLN A 430 -12.23 5.76 -25.52
N ASP A 431 -12.77 5.86 -24.31
CA ASP A 431 -13.97 6.68 -24.05
C ASP A 431 -13.67 8.19 -24.15
N VAL A 432 -12.38 8.56 -24.05
CA VAL A 432 -11.92 9.95 -24.23
C VAL A 432 -11.76 10.28 -25.71
N VAL A 433 -11.12 9.42 -26.51
CA VAL A 433 -10.72 9.73 -27.90
C VAL A 433 -11.43 8.97 -29.01
N GLY A 434 -12.10 7.85 -28.70
CA GLY A 434 -12.54 6.85 -29.68
C GLY A 434 -13.78 7.21 -30.50
N PRO A 435 -14.07 6.46 -31.57
CA PRO A 435 -15.29 6.65 -32.35
C PRO A 435 -16.54 6.20 -31.57
N PRO A 436 -17.72 6.84 -31.77
CA PRO A 436 -18.95 6.58 -31.00
C PRO A 436 -19.35 5.11 -30.86
N GLU A 437 -19.08 4.31 -31.89
CA GLU A 437 -19.46 2.90 -31.99
C GLU A 437 -18.65 1.97 -31.06
N ALA A 438 -17.48 2.43 -30.59
CA ALA A 438 -16.56 1.67 -29.77
C ALA A 438 -16.62 2.02 -28.26
N LEU A 439 -17.45 2.98 -27.87
CA LEU A 439 -17.43 3.55 -26.52
C LEU A 439 -18.19 2.68 -25.53
N GLN A 440 -17.52 2.29 -24.46
CA GLN A 440 -18.11 1.49 -23.37
C GLN A 440 -19.27 2.24 -22.72
N GLN A 441 -19.15 3.56 -22.66
CA GLN A 441 -20.13 4.43 -22.00
C GLN A 441 -21.38 4.72 -22.83
N ARG A 442 -21.43 4.34 -24.13
CA ARG A 442 -22.52 4.69 -25.06
C ARG A 442 -22.87 6.19 -25.10
N LEU A 443 -21.91 7.04 -24.71
CA LEU A 443 -21.92 8.49 -24.89
C LEU A 443 -20.94 8.84 -25.99
N PRO A 444 -21.06 9.99 -26.69
CA PRO A 444 -20.01 10.47 -27.59
C PRO A 444 -18.66 10.57 -26.86
N ALA A 445 -17.55 10.41 -27.58
CA ALA A 445 -16.23 10.54 -26.96
C ALA A 445 -16.05 11.91 -26.32
N GLN A 446 -15.35 11.95 -25.19
CA GLN A 446 -15.21 13.20 -24.43
C GLN A 446 -14.52 14.31 -25.24
N THR A 447 -13.64 13.94 -26.17
CA THR A 447 -13.00 14.86 -27.11
C THR A 447 -13.96 15.45 -28.14
N ALA A 448 -14.95 14.70 -28.63
CA ALA A 448 -16.02 15.24 -29.45
C ALA A 448 -16.89 16.21 -28.64
N GLN A 449 -17.22 15.86 -27.40
CA GLN A 449 -17.94 16.75 -26.49
C GLN A 449 -17.12 18.01 -26.14
N LEU A 450 -15.79 17.91 -26.08
CA LEU A 450 -14.87 19.04 -25.86
C LEU A 450 -14.78 19.93 -27.11
N LYS A 451 -14.73 19.36 -28.31
CA LYS A 451 -14.78 20.12 -29.58
C LYS A 451 -16.02 21.02 -29.62
N ASP A 452 -17.18 20.45 -29.31
CA ASP A 452 -18.44 21.19 -29.24
C ASP A 452 -18.41 22.28 -28.16
N LEU A 453 -17.76 22.01 -27.02
CA LEU A 453 -17.63 22.97 -25.93
C LEU A 453 -16.72 24.13 -26.32
N VAL A 454 -15.54 23.85 -26.90
CA VAL A 454 -14.57 24.86 -27.38
C VAL A 454 -15.16 25.74 -28.48
N ALA A 455 -16.07 25.19 -29.29
CA ALA A 455 -16.79 25.97 -30.31
C ALA A 455 -17.84 26.93 -29.72
N LYS A 456 -18.39 26.61 -28.53
CA LYS A 456 -19.47 27.36 -27.88
C LYS A 456 -18.97 28.33 -26.82
N ASP A 457 -17.88 27.99 -26.14
CA ASP A 457 -17.30 28.79 -25.06
C ASP A 457 -15.78 28.74 -25.10
N ARG A 458 -15.16 29.78 -24.53
CA ARG A 458 -13.71 29.85 -24.39
C ARG A 458 -13.25 28.94 -23.27
N ILE A 459 -12.51 27.89 -23.63
CA ILE A 459 -11.84 26.98 -22.68
C ILE A 459 -10.36 27.31 -22.60
N ASP A 460 -9.90 27.70 -21.41
CA ASP A 460 -8.55 28.19 -21.15
C ASP A 460 -7.59 27.10 -20.65
N ALA A 461 -8.10 25.98 -20.12
CA ALA A 461 -7.33 24.78 -19.81
C ALA A 461 -8.23 23.53 -19.68
N VAL A 462 -7.64 22.35 -19.84
CA VAL A 462 -8.26 21.05 -19.52
C VAL A 462 -7.60 20.47 -18.27
N VAL A 463 -8.39 19.90 -17.36
CA VAL A 463 -7.89 19.16 -16.19
C VAL A 463 -8.44 17.74 -16.22
N MET A 464 -7.61 16.74 -15.90
CA MET A 464 -8.01 15.34 -16.03
C MET A 464 -7.20 14.33 -15.21
N THR A 465 -7.80 13.16 -15.05
CA THR A 465 -7.23 11.86 -14.67
C THR A 465 -7.74 10.82 -15.69
N VAL A 466 -6.86 9.98 -16.25
CA VAL A 466 -7.26 8.84 -17.10
C VAL A 466 -6.11 7.84 -17.14
N GLY A 467 -6.41 6.55 -17.05
CA GLY A 467 -5.43 5.46 -17.06
C GLY A 467 -5.78 4.36 -16.06
N GLY A 468 -6.34 4.70 -14.90
CA GLY A 468 -6.69 3.70 -13.88
C GLY A 468 -7.66 2.61 -14.38
N ASN A 469 -8.63 2.96 -15.23
CA ASN A 469 -9.52 1.96 -15.84
C ASN A 469 -8.83 1.15 -16.95
N ASP A 470 -7.86 1.75 -17.67
CA ASP A 470 -7.04 1.06 -18.66
C ASP A 470 -6.13 0.01 -17.98
N ASP A 471 -5.69 0.28 -16.74
CA ASP A 471 -4.96 -0.64 -15.87
C ASP A 471 -5.84 -1.57 -15.03
N ASP A 472 -7.15 -1.59 -15.28
CA ASP A 472 -8.13 -2.44 -14.60
C ASP A 472 -8.13 -2.29 -13.06
N PHE A 473 -7.98 -1.04 -12.58
CA PHE A 473 -8.05 -0.66 -11.16
C PHE A 473 -9.31 -1.21 -10.49
N GLY A 474 -10.43 -1.26 -11.20
CA GLY A 474 -11.68 -1.82 -10.70
C GLY A 474 -11.56 -3.30 -10.29
N SER A 475 -10.77 -4.10 -10.99
CA SER A 475 -10.53 -5.49 -10.62
C SER A 475 -9.61 -5.62 -9.41
N VAL A 476 -8.63 -4.72 -9.25
CA VAL A 476 -7.80 -4.62 -8.03
C VAL A 476 -8.65 -4.22 -6.84
N ALA A 477 -9.44 -3.15 -6.94
CA ALA A 477 -10.31 -2.67 -5.88
C ALA A 477 -11.30 -3.77 -5.44
N ARG A 478 -11.92 -4.48 -6.38
CA ARG A 478 -12.83 -5.59 -6.07
C ARG A 478 -12.12 -6.80 -5.46
N SER A 479 -10.93 -7.15 -5.93
CA SER A 479 -10.17 -8.32 -5.44
C SER A 479 -9.60 -8.07 -4.04
N CYS A 480 -9.05 -6.87 -3.80
CA CYS A 480 -8.43 -6.51 -2.53
C CYS A 480 -9.44 -5.97 -1.50
N LEU A 481 -10.27 -4.97 -1.86
CA LEU A 481 -11.06 -4.20 -0.89
C LEU A 481 -12.45 -4.80 -0.61
N MET A 482 -12.97 -5.67 -1.50
CA MET A 482 -14.29 -6.28 -1.38
C MET A 482 -14.28 -7.77 -0.99
N ALA A 483 -13.12 -8.29 -0.54
CA ALA A 483 -12.95 -9.55 0.20
C ALA A 483 -13.40 -10.85 -0.52
N LEU A 484 -13.06 -11.04 -1.80
CA LEU A 484 -13.47 -12.23 -2.56
C LEU A 484 -12.46 -13.39 -2.58
N SER A 485 -11.16 -13.13 -2.33
CA SER A 485 -10.15 -14.19 -2.11
C SER A 485 -8.83 -13.71 -1.48
N GLY A 486 -8.71 -12.40 -1.23
CA GLY A 486 -7.42 -11.75 -1.11
C GLY A 486 -6.69 -11.62 -2.47
N CYS A 487 -5.86 -10.58 -2.62
CA CYS A 487 -5.24 -10.21 -3.90
C CYS A 487 -3.70 -10.42 -3.93
N ASN A 488 -3.18 -11.22 -3.00
CA ASN A 488 -1.75 -11.50 -2.90
C ASN A 488 -1.19 -12.23 -4.13
N ASP A 489 -1.89 -13.27 -4.59
CA ASP A 489 -1.39 -14.15 -5.64
C ASP A 489 -2.17 -14.01 -6.95
N THR A 490 -3.43 -13.60 -6.88
CA THR A 490 -4.38 -13.66 -8.00
C THR A 490 -5.28 -12.42 -8.05
N ILE A 491 -5.51 -11.90 -9.26
CA ILE A 491 -6.47 -10.82 -9.54
C ILE A 491 -7.61 -11.38 -10.40
N TYR A 492 -8.86 -11.10 -10.01
CA TYR A 492 -10.05 -11.54 -10.74
C TYR A 492 -10.59 -10.45 -11.66
N THR A 493 -10.65 -10.76 -12.96
CA THR A 493 -10.86 -9.76 -14.02
C THR A 493 -12.25 -9.80 -14.67
N THR A 494 -13.14 -10.74 -14.32
CA THR A 494 -14.50 -10.83 -14.89
C THR A 494 -15.55 -11.37 -13.92
N TRP A 495 -16.73 -10.72 -13.90
CA TRP A 495 -17.83 -10.97 -12.96
C TRP A 495 -19.18 -10.93 -13.69
N TRP A 496 -20.15 -11.80 -13.37
CA TRP A 496 -21.49 -11.75 -14.00
C TRP A 496 -22.45 -10.82 -13.24
N GLY A 497 -23.54 -10.42 -13.93
CA GLY A 497 -24.46 -9.34 -13.57
C GLY A 497 -24.78 -9.17 -12.08
N GLY A 498 -24.85 -7.89 -11.66
CA GLY A 498 -25.34 -7.44 -10.35
C GLY A 498 -25.13 -8.43 -9.20
N PHE A 499 -24.05 -8.27 -8.43
CA PHE A 499 -23.83 -8.96 -7.15
C PHE A 499 -23.65 -10.49 -7.18
N ALA A 500 -23.64 -11.15 -8.34
CA ALA A 500 -23.25 -12.57 -8.40
C ALA A 500 -21.72 -12.71 -8.27
N PHE A 501 -21.26 -12.94 -7.04
CA PHE A 501 -19.88 -13.19 -6.62
C PHE A 501 -19.29 -14.50 -7.18
N ASN A 502 -19.13 -14.60 -8.50
CA ASN A 502 -18.53 -15.77 -9.15
C ASN A 502 -17.55 -15.34 -10.25
N PRO A 503 -16.22 -15.34 -10.00
CA PRO A 503 -15.23 -14.87 -10.97
C PRO A 503 -15.11 -15.85 -12.15
N LYS A 504 -15.12 -15.34 -13.39
CA LYS A 504 -14.98 -16.16 -14.61
C LYS A 504 -13.54 -16.41 -15.04
N SER A 505 -12.62 -15.51 -14.68
CA SER A 505 -11.20 -15.67 -14.94
C SER A 505 -10.37 -14.95 -13.90
N ALA A 506 -9.21 -15.53 -13.63
CA ALA A 506 -8.24 -15.06 -12.66
C ALA A 506 -6.87 -15.14 -13.32
N ILE A 507 -6.02 -14.15 -13.07
CA ILE A 507 -4.62 -14.16 -13.53
C ILE A 507 -3.69 -13.95 -12.34
N SER A 508 -2.45 -14.42 -12.46
CA SER A 508 -1.48 -14.20 -11.39
C SER A 508 -1.23 -12.69 -11.23
N ARG A 509 -0.92 -12.25 -10.00
CA ARG A 509 -0.58 -10.85 -9.73
C ARG A 509 0.57 -10.36 -10.63
N SER A 510 1.60 -11.19 -10.82
CA SER A 510 2.74 -10.84 -11.68
C SER A 510 2.34 -10.64 -13.14
N GLU A 511 1.46 -11.49 -13.66
CA GLU A 511 0.92 -11.37 -15.01
C GLU A 511 0.00 -10.16 -15.16
N PHE A 512 -0.78 -9.85 -14.12
CA PHE A 512 -1.59 -8.63 -14.06
C PHE A 512 -0.71 -7.38 -14.16
N GLU A 513 0.29 -7.25 -13.28
CA GLU A 513 1.22 -6.10 -13.28
C GLU A 513 1.94 -5.92 -14.64
N GLN A 514 2.31 -7.01 -15.32
CA GLN A 514 2.94 -6.95 -16.65
C GLN A 514 1.99 -6.46 -17.74
N LYS A 515 0.70 -6.79 -17.65
CA LYS A 515 -0.30 -6.41 -18.65
C LYS A 515 -0.84 -5.00 -18.44
N THR A 516 -0.74 -4.46 -17.22
CA THR A 516 -1.28 -3.16 -16.83
C THR A 516 -0.13 -2.18 -16.53
N ILE A 517 0.31 -2.11 -15.28
CA ILE A 517 1.21 -1.04 -14.80
C ILE A 517 2.65 -1.08 -15.34
N ARG A 518 3.06 -2.17 -16.00
CA ARG A 518 4.36 -2.31 -16.68
C ARG A 518 4.22 -2.46 -18.20
N ASN A 519 3.16 -1.90 -18.77
CA ASN A 519 2.86 -2.02 -20.19
C ASN A 519 3.08 -0.69 -20.93
N ASP A 520 4.14 -0.61 -21.74
CA ASP A 520 4.48 0.57 -22.54
C ASP A 520 3.40 0.95 -23.55
N ILE A 521 2.53 0.02 -23.96
CA ILE A 521 1.41 0.33 -24.87
C ILE A 521 0.35 1.15 -24.14
N VAL A 522 0.05 0.82 -22.87
CA VAL A 522 -0.90 1.58 -22.06
C VAL A 522 -0.39 3.01 -21.88
N THR A 523 0.90 3.17 -21.52
CA THR A 523 1.55 4.49 -21.42
C THR A 523 1.47 5.27 -22.74
N ARG A 524 1.72 4.63 -23.88
CA ARG A 524 1.59 5.27 -25.21
C ARG A 524 0.16 5.69 -25.53
N ASN A 525 -0.85 4.87 -25.23
CA ASN A 525 -2.26 5.20 -25.44
C ASN A 525 -2.70 6.41 -24.60
N ILE A 526 -2.19 6.51 -23.36
CA ILE A 526 -2.43 7.67 -22.51
C ILE A 526 -1.77 8.92 -23.12
N ALA A 527 -0.53 8.83 -23.62
CA ALA A 527 0.12 9.94 -24.30
C ALA A 527 -0.63 10.39 -25.57
N ASP A 528 -1.11 9.43 -26.38
CA ASP A 528 -1.95 9.70 -27.56
C ASP A 528 -3.27 10.37 -27.19
N THR A 529 -3.83 10.03 -26.02
CA THR A 529 -5.01 10.69 -25.47
C THR A 529 -4.77 12.18 -25.25
N TYR A 530 -3.61 12.55 -24.70
CA TYR A 530 -3.23 13.96 -24.53
C TYR A 530 -3.03 14.67 -25.87
N ARG A 531 -2.43 14.00 -26.86
CA ARG A 531 -2.29 14.55 -28.22
C ARG A 531 -3.67 14.83 -28.85
N TYR A 532 -4.60 13.90 -28.76
CA TYR A 532 -5.94 14.07 -29.33
C TYR A 532 -6.74 15.18 -28.62
N LEU A 533 -6.68 15.23 -27.29
CA LEU A 533 -7.28 16.32 -26.51
C LEU A 533 -6.69 17.68 -26.90
N ASN A 534 -5.37 17.74 -27.07
CA ASN A 534 -4.68 18.96 -27.49
C ASN A 534 -5.18 19.44 -28.85
N ARG A 535 -5.43 18.54 -29.80
CA ARG A 535 -5.97 18.92 -31.13
C ARG A 535 -7.33 19.59 -31.04
N GLN A 536 -8.22 19.11 -30.16
CA GLN A 536 -9.54 19.72 -29.98
C GLN A 536 -9.46 21.03 -29.18
N LEU A 537 -8.68 21.03 -28.10
CA LEU A 537 -8.51 22.19 -27.22
C LEU A 537 -7.81 23.36 -27.93
N ASN A 538 -6.75 23.05 -28.68
CA ASN A 538 -5.87 24.00 -29.38
C ASN A 538 -6.06 24.01 -30.90
N ALA A 539 -7.28 23.76 -31.36
CA ALA A 539 -7.64 24.02 -32.76
C ALA A 539 -7.29 25.47 -33.16
N PRO A 540 -6.83 25.75 -34.39
CA PRO A 540 -6.32 27.07 -34.78
C PRO A 540 -7.29 28.24 -34.54
N ALA A 541 -8.59 28.02 -34.66
CA ALA A 541 -9.60 29.03 -34.34
C ALA A 541 -9.64 29.34 -32.84
N ALA A 542 -9.56 28.31 -31.99
CA ALA A 542 -9.57 28.45 -30.54
C ALA A 542 -8.29 29.14 -30.03
N VAL A 543 -7.13 28.78 -30.59
CA VAL A 543 -5.85 29.44 -30.25
C VAL A 543 -5.88 30.93 -30.60
N ARG A 544 -6.37 31.28 -31.80
CA ARG A 544 -6.54 32.68 -32.21
C ARG A 544 -7.53 33.42 -31.31
N ALA A 545 -8.66 32.81 -30.98
CA ALA A 545 -9.66 33.42 -30.10
C ALA A 545 -9.15 33.64 -28.66
N ARG A 546 -8.26 32.76 -28.17
CA ARG A 546 -7.61 32.92 -26.86
C ARG A 546 -6.41 33.86 -26.88
N GLY A 547 -5.74 34.00 -28.02
CA GLY A 547 -4.44 34.66 -28.13
C GLY A 547 -3.27 33.79 -27.66
N GLY A 548 -3.45 32.46 -27.60
CA GLY A 548 -2.44 31.53 -27.12
C GLY A 548 -2.97 30.10 -26.91
N VAL A 549 -2.03 29.18 -26.66
CA VAL A 549 -2.35 27.77 -26.38
C VAL A 549 -2.85 27.59 -24.94
N ALA A 550 -3.77 26.64 -24.78
CA ALA A 550 -4.33 26.21 -23.49
C ALA A 550 -3.65 24.90 -23.05
N PRO A 551 -3.27 24.76 -21.77
CA PRO A 551 -2.61 23.55 -21.28
C PRO A 551 -3.60 22.42 -20.95
N ILE A 552 -3.07 21.20 -20.92
CA ILE A 552 -3.69 20.04 -20.27
C ILE A 552 -3.00 19.82 -18.92
N ILE A 553 -3.75 19.70 -17.85
CA ILE A 553 -3.25 19.49 -16.49
C ILE A 553 -3.70 18.10 -16.04
N VAL A 554 -2.74 17.20 -15.86
CA VAL A 554 -2.96 15.80 -15.46
C VAL A 554 -2.70 15.67 -13.97
N LEU A 555 -3.67 15.15 -13.22
CA LEU A 555 -3.53 14.89 -11.79
C LEU A 555 -3.11 13.43 -11.56
N GLY A 556 -2.26 13.18 -10.57
CA GLY A 556 -2.00 11.83 -10.06
C GLY A 556 -3.14 11.34 -9.16
N TYR A 557 -3.37 10.03 -9.14
CA TYR A 557 -4.36 9.40 -8.27
C TYR A 557 -3.89 9.47 -6.81
N PRO A 558 -4.72 9.91 -5.86
CA PRO A 558 -4.32 10.02 -4.47
C PRO A 558 -4.03 8.62 -3.87
N GLN A 559 -2.98 8.53 -3.06
CA GLN A 559 -2.64 7.32 -2.33
C GLN A 559 -3.71 7.03 -1.27
N ILE A 560 -4.56 6.04 -1.55
CA ILE A 560 -5.70 5.65 -0.71
C ILE A 560 -5.32 4.70 0.45
N THR A 561 -4.07 4.23 0.50
CA THR A 561 -3.55 3.34 1.56
C THR A 561 -2.40 4.00 2.33
N PRO A 562 -2.23 3.73 3.63
CA PRO A 562 -1.07 4.19 4.36
C PRO A 562 0.22 3.60 3.79
N LEU A 563 1.28 4.39 3.76
CA LEU A 563 2.60 3.96 3.27
C LEU A 563 3.27 2.90 4.17
N SER A 564 2.80 2.76 5.40
CA SER A 564 3.16 1.65 6.29
C SER A 564 2.12 0.55 6.22
N ALA A 565 2.56 -0.69 6.02
CA ALA A 565 1.72 -1.89 6.06
C ALA A 565 1.28 -2.24 7.50
N ARG A 566 0.59 -1.32 8.18
CA ARG A 566 -0.02 -1.53 9.50
C ARG A 566 -1.45 -2.07 9.32
N SER A 567 -1.99 -2.72 10.35
CA SER A 567 -3.37 -3.22 10.34
C SER A 567 -4.37 -2.06 10.17
N CYS A 568 -5.26 -2.22 9.19
CA CYS A 568 -6.26 -1.22 8.81
C CYS A 568 -7.52 -1.40 9.66
N GLY A 569 -7.52 -0.83 10.88
CA GLY A 569 -8.62 -1.01 11.84
C GLY A 569 -9.99 -0.56 11.32
N SER A 570 -10.04 0.49 10.48
CA SER A 570 -11.27 1.00 9.86
C SER A 570 -11.83 0.11 8.74
N MET A 571 -11.03 -0.82 8.20
CA MET A 571 -11.47 -1.87 7.26
C MET A 571 -11.47 -3.25 7.92
N LEU A 572 -11.74 -3.31 9.23
CA LEU A 572 -11.93 -4.57 9.96
C LEU A 572 -10.74 -5.54 9.86
N SER A 573 -9.52 -5.02 9.60
CA SER A 573 -8.32 -5.84 9.32
C SER A 573 -8.45 -6.82 8.15
N LEU A 574 -9.31 -6.52 7.16
CA LEU A 574 -9.55 -7.38 5.99
C LEU A 574 -8.36 -7.46 5.02
N LEU A 575 -7.40 -6.53 5.11
CA LEU A 575 -6.22 -6.48 4.25
C LEU A 575 -4.97 -6.90 5.03
N SER A 576 -4.25 -7.88 4.48
CA SER A 576 -2.93 -8.28 4.97
C SER A 576 -1.86 -7.23 4.63
N ALA A 577 -0.72 -7.30 5.32
CA ALA A 577 0.42 -6.41 5.05
C ALA A 577 0.95 -6.53 3.62
N ASP A 578 0.88 -7.71 3.01
CA ASP A 578 1.26 -7.95 1.60
C ASP A 578 0.28 -7.28 0.63
N GLU A 579 -1.03 -7.40 0.87
CA GLU A 579 -2.06 -6.76 0.05
C GLU A 579 -1.99 -5.23 0.14
N MET A 580 -1.73 -4.70 1.34
CA MET A 580 -1.48 -3.28 1.55
C MET A 580 -0.26 -2.80 0.78
N ARG A 581 0.83 -3.58 0.78
CA ARG A 581 2.03 -3.28 -0.02
C ARG A 581 1.72 -3.31 -1.51
N PHE A 582 0.98 -4.31 -1.96
CA PHE A 582 0.56 -4.40 -3.36
C PHE A 582 -0.30 -3.21 -3.79
N LEU A 583 -1.36 -2.88 -3.05
CA LEU A 583 -2.22 -1.73 -3.32
C LEU A 583 -1.42 -0.41 -3.38
N THR A 584 -0.50 -0.23 -2.44
CA THR A 584 0.38 0.95 -2.42
C THR A 584 1.27 0.99 -3.67
N SER A 585 1.88 -0.13 -4.04
CA SER A 585 2.71 -0.21 -5.25
C SER A 585 1.92 -0.09 -6.55
N PHE A 586 0.66 -0.52 -6.56
CA PHE A 586 -0.20 -0.48 -7.73
C PHE A 586 -0.61 0.96 -8.07
N VAL A 587 -1.08 1.73 -7.07
CA VAL A 587 -1.40 3.16 -7.26
C VAL A 587 -0.17 3.93 -7.75
N ALA A 588 0.98 3.74 -7.09
CA ALA A 588 2.23 4.36 -7.53
C ALA A 588 2.66 3.91 -8.94
N GLY A 589 2.37 2.67 -9.33
CA GLY A 589 2.62 2.16 -10.68
C GLY A 589 1.83 2.92 -11.75
N VAL A 590 0.53 3.12 -11.51
CA VAL A 590 -0.36 3.90 -12.39
C VAL A 590 0.13 5.34 -12.51
N ASP A 591 0.46 6.00 -11.40
CA ASP A 591 0.95 7.40 -11.41
C ASP A 591 2.28 7.55 -12.15
N ASN A 592 3.20 6.58 -11.99
CA ASN A 592 4.46 6.56 -12.76
C ASN A 592 4.21 6.43 -14.27
N GLN A 593 3.17 5.70 -14.69
CA GLN A 593 2.77 5.64 -16.10
C GLN A 593 2.17 6.96 -16.58
N LEU A 594 1.33 7.63 -15.78
CA LEU A 594 0.81 8.96 -16.12
C LEU A 594 1.95 9.97 -16.32
N GLU A 595 2.88 10.02 -15.38
CA GLU A 595 4.02 10.93 -15.46
C GLU A 595 4.88 10.63 -16.70
N SER A 596 5.08 9.34 -17.02
CA SER A 596 5.78 8.91 -18.23
C SER A 596 5.04 9.34 -19.50
N ALA A 597 3.74 9.13 -19.57
CA ALA A 597 2.91 9.54 -20.71
C ALA A 597 2.92 11.07 -20.90
N VAL A 598 2.90 11.85 -19.81
CA VAL A 598 3.06 13.31 -19.85
C VAL A 598 4.44 13.68 -20.41
N ARG A 599 5.52 13.05 -19.93
CA ARG A 599 6.87 13.30 -20.46
C ARG A 599 6.94 13.00 -21.96
N ASP A 600 6.35 11.91 -22.42
CA ASP A 600 6.37 11.50 -23.83
C ASP A 600 5.56 12.45 -24.72
N ALA A 601 4.36 12.83 -24.28
CA ALA A 601 3.53 13.80 -25.01
C ALA A 601 4.17 15.19 -25.07
N ARG A 602 4.89 15.62 -24.02
CA ARG A 602 5.61 16.90 -24.00
C ARG A 602 6.84 16.92 -24.91
N LYS A 603 7.57 15.81 -25.01
CA LYS A 603 8.78 15.76 -25.86
C LYS A 603 8.44 15.81 -27.34
N GLY A 604 7.28 15.28 -27.73
CA GLY A 604 7.03 14.90 -29.12
C GLY A 604 7.83 13.63 -29.46
N VAL A 605 7.28 12.76 -30.31
CA VAL A 605 7.97 11.55 -30.77
C VAL A 605 7.83 11.49 -32.28
N GLY A 606 8.95 11.45 -33.01
CA GLY A 606 8.93 11.59 -34.47
C GLY A 606 8.51 13.00 -34.88
N ASP A 607 7.49 13.11 -35.74
CA ASP A 607 6.94 14.38 -36.23
C ASP A 607 5.80 14.94 -35.35
N ASP A 608 5.41 14.25 -34.28
CA ASP A 608 4.38 14.75 -33.36
C ASP A 608 4.83 16.02 -32.63
N GLU A 609 4.05 17.11 -32.76
CA GLU A 609 4.33 18.37 -32.07
C GLU A 609 4.26 18.23 -30.53
N PRO A 610 5.14 18.92 -29.79
CA PRO A 610 5.09 19.01 -28.33
C PRO A 610 3.71 19.43 -27.81
N VAL A 611 3.15 18.64 -26.88
CA VAL A 611 1.87 18.96 -26.25
C VAL A 611 2.10 19.80 -24.98
N PRO A 612 1.37 20.92 -24.76
CA PRO A 612 1.41 21.68 -23.52
C PRO A 612 0.65 20.94 -22.39
N VAL A 613 1.18 19.78 -21.97
CA VAL A 613 0.61 18.94 -20.91
C VAL A 613 1.52 18.93 -19.68
N TYR A 614 0.94 19.00 -18.48
CA TYR A 614 1.69 19.10 -17.23
C TYR A 614 1.12 18.15 -16.17
N TYR A 615 2.02 17.45 -15.47
CA TYR A 615 1.66 16.54 -14.38
C TYR A 615 1.70 17.25 -13.02
N VAL A 616 0.73 16.93 -12.15
CA VAL A 616 0.60 17.45 -10.79
C VAL A 616 0.90 16.33 -9.79
N PRO A 617 2.17 16.06 -9.44
CA PRO A 617 2.55 14.96 -8.57
C PRO A 617 2.06 15.14 -7.12
N ASP A 618 1.80 16.38 -6.70
CA ASP A 618 1.40 16.64 -5.31
C ASP A 618 0.04 15.99 -4.97
N THR A 619 -0.84 15.72 -5.94
CA THR A 619 -2.15 15.08 -5.68
C THR A 619 -2.03 13.64 -5.19
N GLU A 620 -0.96 12.92 -5.57
CA GLU A 620 -0.65 11.56 -5.13
C GLU A 620 -0.59 11.45 -3.59
N THR A 621 -0.10 12.52 -2.94
CA THR A 621 0.11 12.54 -1.49
C THR A 621 -1.00 13.27 -0.74
N SER A 622 -2.05 13.72 -1.43
CA SER A 622 -3.10 14.58 -0.85
C SER A 622 -3.90 13.94 0.29
N PHE A 623 -3.89 12.60 0.40
CA PHE A 623 -4.57 11.84 1.45
C PHE A 623 -3.62 11.38 2.56
N LEU A 624 -2.32 11.52 2.36
CA LEU A 624 -1.32 11.09 3.33
C LEU A 624 -1.05 12.21 4.34
N PRO A 625 -0.65 11.87 5.58
CA PRO A 625 -0.54 10.53 6.16
C PRO A 625 -1.81 9.97 6.82
N GLU A 626 -2.81 10.81 7.12
CA GLU A 626 -3.89 10.47 8.07
C GLU A 626 -5.31 10.60 7.48
N HIS A 627 -5.46 10.48 6.16
CA HIS A 627 -6.75 10.51 5.46
C HIS A 627 -6.91 9.39 4.40
N THR A 628 -6.14 8.33 4.55
CA THR A 628 -6.27 7.10 3.76
C THR A 628 -7.53 6.33 4.15
N LEU A 629 -7.83 5.24 3.44
CA LEU A 629 -8.95 4.35 3.78
C LEU A 629 -8.85 3.78 5.21
N CYS A 630 -7.64 3.73 5.77
CA CYS A 630 -7.35 3.16 7.07
C CYS A 630 -7.54 4.11 8.25
N ASP A 631 -7.77 5.39 7.97
CA ASP A 631 -7.86 6.42 8.99
C ASP A 631 -9.29 6.63 9.49
N GLN A 632 -9.43 7.26 10.67
CA GLN A 632 -10.75 7.52 11.27
C GLN A 632 -11.61 8.49 10.45
N THR A 633 -10.95 9.39 9.73
CA THR A 633 -11.53 10.41 8.86
C THR A 633 -10.98 10.25 7.43
N PRO A 634 -11.38 9.20 6.70
CA PRO A 634 -10.85 8.94 5.37
C PRO A 634 -11.32 9.99 4.36
N TYR A 635 -10.45 10.36 3.42
CA TYR A 635 -10.80 11.18 2.25
C TYR A 635 -11.32 10.35 1.08
N ALA A 636 -11.18 9.04 1.14
CA ALA A 636 -11.83 8.09 0.24
C ALA A 636 -13.04 7.41 0.90
N ARG A 637 -14.01 6.99 0.08
CA ARG A 637 -15.12 6.14 0.52
C ARG A 637 -14.61 4.75 0.88
N ASN A 638 -14.96 4.27 2.07
CA ASN A 638 -14.66 2.93 2.56
C ASN A 638 -15.95 2.18 2.95
N LEU A 639 -15.82 0.95 3.43
CA LEU A 639 -16.98 0.12 3.84
C LEU A 639 -17.89 0.85 4.86
N MET A 640 -17.30 1.60 5.79
CA MET A 640 -18.02 2.38 6.82
C MET A 640 -18.87 3.50 6.22
N SER A 641 -18.48 4.02 5.06
CA SER A 641 -19.24 5.05 4.33
C SER A 641 -20.61 4.56 3.87
N PHE A 642 -20.86 3.24 3.92
CA PHE A 642 -22.11 2.60 3.50
C PHE A 642 -22.91 2.00 4.68
N GLY A 643 -22.62 2.42 5.92
CA GLY A 643 -23.45 2.10 7.09
C GLY A 643 -23.06 0.83 7.87
N PHE A 644 -21.88 0.27 7.62
CA PHE A 644 -21.34 -0.81 8.45
C PHE A 644 -20.91 -0.27 9.84
N PRO A 645 -21.26 -0.93 10.97
CA PRO A 645 -21.04 -0.39 12.32
C PRO A 645 -19.59 -0.49 12.81
N ARG A 646 -19.19 0.43 13.72
CA ARG A 646 -17.83 0.60 14.28
C ARG A 646 -17.47 -0.27 15.51
N THR A 647 -18.37 -1.11 16.01
CA THR A 647 -18.24 -1.65 17.39
C THR A 647 -17.94 -3.15 17.51
N ASP A 648 -17.09 -3.47 18.49
CA ASP A 648 -16.57 -4.80 18.84
C ASP A 648 -17.65 -5.84 19.22
N GLU A 649 -18.82 -5.40 19.67
CA GLU A 649 -19.84 -6.27 20.28
C GLU A 649 -20.59 -7.13 19.25
N LYS A 650 -20.80 -6.62 18.03
CA LYS A 650 -21.32 -7.43 16.90
C LYS A 650 -20.22 -8.08 16.07
N LEU A 651 -18.98 -7.59 16.20
CA LEU A 651 -17.78 -8.19 15.60
C LEU A 651 -17.44 -9.53 16.28
N ALA A 652 -17.63 -9.60 17.61
CA ALA A 652 -17.59 -10.85 18.36
C ALA A 652 -18.62 -11.85 17.83
N ILE A 653 -19.83 -11.42 17.47
CA ILE A 653 -20.85 -12.32 16.89
C ILE A 653 -20.41 -12.85 15.52
N VAL A 654 -19.85 -12.01 14.64
CA VAL A 654 -19.36 -12.44 13.32
C VAL A 654 -18.17 -13.39 13.46
N LYS A 655 -17.18 -13.06 14.31
CA LYS A 655 -16.01 -13.89 14.57
C LYS A 655 -16.38 -15.21 15.26
N THR A 656 -17.26 -15.17 16.27
CA THR A 656 -17.78 -16.36 16.97
C THR A 656 -18.61 -17.23 16.04
N THR A 657 -19.41 -16.64 15.13
CA THR A 657 -20.16 -17.42 14.14
C THR A 657 -19.22 -18.13 13.15
N LEU A 658 -18.11 -17.50 12.78
CA LEU A 658 -17.09 -18.09 11.90
C LEU A 658 -16.27 -19.19 12.59
N ASP A 659 -15.96 -19.01 13.88
CA ASP A 659 -15.27 -20.00 14.71
C ASP A 659 -16.17 -21.22 15.01
N VAL A 660 -17.45 -21.00 15.34
CA VAL A 660 -18.45 -22.05 15.60
C VAL A 660 -18.74 -22.90 14.36
N LEU A 661 -18.61 -22.32 13.15
CA LEU A 661 -18.78 -23.04 11.89
C LEU A 661 -17.49 -23.70 11.38
N GLY A 662 -16.37 -23.61 12.12
CA GLY A 662 -15.09 -24.20 11.72
C GLY A 662 -14.45 -23.56 10.48
N LEU A 663 -14.88 -22.33 10.13
CA LEU A 663 -14.44 -21.61 8.93
C LEU A 663 -13.23 -20.71 9.18
N ALA A 664 -12.75 -20.62 10.43
CA ALA A 664 -11.61 -19.80 10.83
C ALA A 664 -10.26 -20.24 10.21
N ALA A 665 -10.15 -21.52 9.81
CA ALA A 665 -8.91 -22.10 9.27
C ALA A 665 -8.87 -22.18 7.73
N THR A 666 -9.94 -21.79 7.03
CA THR A 666 -9.95 -21.72 5.56
C THR A 666 -10.06 -20.26 5.13
N LYS A 667 -9.05 -19.77 4.39
CA LYS A 667 -8.96 -18.40 3.86
C LYS A 667 -10.12 -18.08 2.89
N THR A 668 -11.34 -17.91 3.40
CA THR A 668 -12.51 -17.54 2.60
C THR A 668 -13.40 -16.59 3.40
N PRO A 669 -13.28 -15.26 3.19
CA PRO A 669 -14.21 -14.27 3.74
C PRO A 669 -15.63 -14.36 3.15
N VAL A 670 -15.80 -15.13 2.07
CA VAL A 670 -17.02 -15.23 1.27
C VAL A 670 -18.22 -15.76 2.07
N SER A 671 -18.00 -16.64 3.05
CA SER A 671 -19.07 -17.17 3.91
C SER A 671 -19.57 -16.15 4.94
N ALA A 672 -18.69 -15.31 5.49
CA ALA A 672 -19.03 -14.28 6.47
C ALA A 672 -19.94 -13.19 5.89
N LEU A 673 -19.61 -12.70 4.69
CA LEU A 673 -20.41 -11.70 3.97
C LEU A 673 -21.74 -12.28 3.46
N ARG A 674 -21.79 -13.59 3.19
CA ARG A 674 -23.03 -14.26 2.79
C ARG A 674 -24.06 -14.35 3.93
N VAL A 675 -23.61 -14.41 5.18
CA VAL A 675 -24.48 -14.34 6.38
C VAL A 675 -25.02 -12.93 6.62
N ILE A 676 -24.25 -11.88 6.27
CA ILE A 676 -24.72 -10.48 6.36
C ILE A 676 -25.63 -10.10 5.18
N ALA A 677 -25.41 -10.68 4.00
CA ALA A 677 -26.12 -10.38 2.76
C ALA A 677 -27.57 -10.91 2.68
N ASP A 678 -28.04 -11.67 3.68
CA ASP A 678 -29.46 -12.05 3.80
C ASP A 678 -30.34 -10.91 4.37
N ALA A 679 -29.74 -9.81 4.84
CA ALA A 679 -30.47 -8.57 5.10
C ALA A 679 -30.58 -7.76 3.79
N GLY A 680 -31.76 -7.79 3.15
CA GLY A 680 -32.00 -7.17 1.83
C GLY A 680 -31.55 -5.71 1.67
N ASP A 681 -31.55 -4.92 2.75
CA ASP A 681 -31.10 -3.52 2.74
C ASP A 681 -29.58 -3.38 2.65
N ALA A 682 -28.81 -4.27 3.27
CA ALA A 682 -27.34 -4.28 3.18
C ALA A 682 -26.89 -4.63 1.76
N LYS A 683 -27.58 -5.55 1.08
CA LYS A 683 -27.28 -5.93 -0.32
C LYS A 683 -27.52 -4.76 -1.30
N LYS A 684 -28.55 -3.95 -1.07
CA LYS A 684 -28.88 -2.77 -1.91
C LYS A 684 -27.95 -1.59 -1.62
N ALA A 685 -27.53 -1.40 -0.37
CA ALA A 685 -26.54 -0.40 0.04
C ALA A 685 -25.13 -0.74 -0.48
N LEU A 686 -24.72 -2.01 -0.37
CA LEU A 686 -23.50 -2.52 -1.01
C LEU A 686 -23.58 -2.36 -2.54
N ALA A 687 -24.75 -2.58 -3.16
CA ALA A 687 -24.88 -2.49 -4.61
C ALA A 687 -24.89 -1.09 -5.21
N SER A 688 -25.36 -0.11 -4.45
CA SER A 688 -25.27 1.30 -4.84
C SER A 688 -23.93 1.92 -4.44
N GLY A 689 -23.29 1.44 -3.37
CA GLY A 689 -22.06 2.01 -2.82
C GLY A 689 -20.75 1.37 -3.29
N ALA A 690 -20.74 0.10 -3.72
CA ALA A 690 -19.52 -0.58 -4.17
C ALA A 690 -18.79 0.14 -5.31
N GLN A 691 -19.56 0.79 -6.18
CA GLN A 691 -19.06 1.55 -7.31
C GLN A 691 -18.29 2.81 -6.86
N GLU A 692 -18.68 3.41 -5.73
CA GLU A 692 -18.01 4.56 -5.12
C GLU A 692 -16.82 4.17 -4.22
N MET A 693 -16.60 2.88 -3.97
CA MET A 693 -15.54 2.42 -3.06
C MET A 693 -14.17 2.89 -3.54
N ALA A 694 -13.31 3.28 -2.59
CA ALA A 694 -11.97 3.82 -2.82
C ALA A 694 -11.91 5.17 -3.57
N HIS A 695 -13.02 5.69 -4.07
CA HIS A 695 -13.04 7.01 -4.70
C HIS A 695 -13.03 8.13 -3.65
N PRO A 696 -12.51 9.33 -3.98
CA PRO A 696 -12.57 10.48 -3.11
C PRO A 696 -14.01 10.81 -2.70
N ASN A 697 -14.22 11.14 -1.43
CA ASN A 697 -15.44 11.80 -0.99
C ASN A 697 -15.33 13.32 -1.20
N ALA A 698 -16.36 14.08 -0.82
CA ALA A 698 -16.35 15.54 -1.01
C ALA A 698 -15.15 16.25 -0.34
N SER A 699 -14.67 15.73 0.81
CA SER A 699 -13.47 16.26 1.47
C SER A 699 -12.19 15.89 0.71
N GLY A 700 -12.13 14.68 0.13
CA GLY A 700 -11.02 14.25 -0.72
C GLY A 700 -10.85 15.14 -1.96
N TYR A 701 -11.93 15.39 -2.70
CA TYR A 701 -11.86 16.28 -3.87
C TYR A 701 -11.51 17.73 -3.52
N LEU A 702 -11.90 18.20 -2.32
CA LEU A 702 -11.48 19.50 -1.81
C LEU A 702 -9.97 19.50 -1.49
N ALA A 703 -9.45 18.41 -0.92
CA ALA A 703 -8.02 18.26 -0.65
C ALA A 703 -7.19 18.24 -1.95
N GLU A 704 -7.67 17.53 -2.98
CA GLU A 704 -7.08 17.55 -4.32
C GLU A 704 -7.12 18.96 -4.91
N THR A 705 -8.27 19.63 -4.89
CA THR A 705 -8.44 21.03 -5.35
C THR A 705 -7.38 21.95 -4.76
N ASN A 706 -7.22 21.93 -3.44
CA ASN A 706 -6.26 22.79 -2.76
C ASN A 706 -4.81 22.46 -3.11
N THR A 707 -4.54 21.19 -3.36
CA THR A 707 -3.23 20.72 -3.80
C THR A 707 -2.89 21.23 -5.19
N VAL A 708 -3.83 21.17 -6.15
CA VAL A 708 -3.60 21.72 -7.49
C VAL A 708 -3.40 23.25 -7.46
N LEU A 709 -4.19 23.97 -6.65
CA LEU A 709 -4.02 25.42 -6.49
C LEU A 709 -2.63 25.79 -5.96
N ARG A 710 -2.13 25.07 -4.93
CA ARG A 710 -0.78 25.27 -4.40
C ARG A 710 0.31 24.90 -5.40
N TRP A 711 0.17 23.75 -6.04
CA TRP A 711 1.13 23.30 -7.05
C TRP A 711 1.28 24.36 -8.16
N SER A 712 0.18 24.98 -8.59
CA SER A 712 0.22 26.01 -9.63
C SER A 712 1.06 27.25 -9.22
N ALA A 713 1.13 27.57 -7.92
CA ALA A 713 1.94 28.64 -7.36
C ALA A 713 3.38 28.20 -7.00
N SER A 714 3.66 26.90 -6.99
CA SER A 714 4.97 26.34 -6.68
C SER A 714 5.99 26.63 -7.79
N LYS A 715 7.28 26.36 -7.53
CA LYS A 715 8.34 26.42 -8.55
C LYS A 715 8.01 25.59 -9.79
N ALA A 716 7.40 24.42 -9.62
CA ALA A 716 7.01 23.55 -10.72
C ALA A 716 5.85 24.16 -11.53
N GLY A 717 4.83 24.71 -10.88
CA GLY A 717 3.71 25.38 -11.55
C GLY A 717 4.12 26.67 -12.26
N LEU A 718 5.03 27.44 -11.66
CA LEU A 718 5.62 28.63 -12.31
C LEU A 718 6.47 28.25 -13.52
N ALA A 719 7.24 27.17 -13.43
CA ALA A 719 8.00 26.64 -14.57
C ALA A 719 7.07 26.14 -15.68
N ALA A 720 5.98 25.43 -15.33
CA ALA A 720 4.96 25.02 -16.29
C ALA A 720 4.30 26.21 -17.00
N ASN A 721 3.99 27.29 -16.27
CA ASN A 721 3.46 28.51 -16.86
C ASN A 721 4.46 29.25 -17.76
N ALA A 722 5.75 29.26 -17.39
CA ALA A 722 6.79 29.84 -18.23
C ALA A 722 6.98 29.05 -19.52
N ASP A 723 7.04 27.71 -19.41
CA ASP A 723 7.12 26.78 -20.53
C ASP A 723 5.94 26.95 -21.50
N LEU A 724 4.71 27.04 -21.00
CA LEU A 724 3.52 27.26 -21.81
C LEU A 724 3.61 28.53 -22.69
N LYS A 725 4.25 29.59 -22.19
CA LYS A 725 4.44 30.85 -22.94
C LYS A 725 5.43 30.71 -24.09
N THR A 726 6.26 29.68 -24.10
CA THR A 726 7.24 29.41 -25.17
C THR A 726 6.65 28.55 -26.30
N VAL A 727 5.51 27.89 -26.06
CA VAL A 727 4.83 27.09 -27.07
C VAL A 727 4.24 28.03 -28.14
N PRO A 728 4.64 27.91 -29.42
CA PRO A 728 4.20 28.82 -30.47
C PRO A 728 2.67 28.83 -30.62
N ALA A 729 2.06 30.00 -30.82
CA ALA A 729 0.63 30.09 -31.17
C ALA A 729 0.30 29.42 -32.53
N SER A 730 1.33 29.15 -33.34
CA SER A 730 1.24 28.38 -34.58
C SER A 730 1.37 26.86 -34.38
N ALA A 731 1.69 26.37 -33.17
CA ALA A 731 1.73 24.95 -32.80
C ALA A 731 0.31 24.38 -32.55
N GLY A 732 -0.67 24.88 -33.32
CA GLY A 732 -1.93 24.18 -33.49
C GLY A 732 -1.69 23.05 -34.50
N PRO A 733 -2.37 21.90 -34.37
CA PRO A 733 -2.08 20.73 -35.19
C PRO A 733 -2.08 21.08 -36.69
N ARG A 734 -1.02 20.65 -37.39
CA ARG A 734 -0.98 20.64 -38.86
C ARG A 734 -2.05 19.67 -39.37
N ASN A 735 -3.12 20.24 -39.92
CA ASN A 735 -4.27 19.58 -40.56
C ASN A 735 -4.97 18.48 -39.72
N GLU A 736 -6.28 18.37 -39.88
CA GLU A 736 -7.02 17.20 -39.40
C GLU A 736 -6.41 15.97 -40.07
N ILE A 737 -5.83 15.02 -39.32
CA ILE A 737 -5.55 13.68 -39.86
C ILE A 737 -6.92 13.10 -40.19
N PRO A 738 -7.30 12.94 -41.46
CA PRO A 738 -8.61 12.40 -41.80
C PRO A 738 -8.61 10.93 -41.39
N ILE A 739 -9.52 10.52 -40.52
CA ILE A 739 -9.76 9.08 -40.33
C ILE A 739 -10.57 8.62 -41.53
N SER A 740 -9.91 8.00 -42.51
CA SER A 740 -10.59 7.44 -43.67
C SER A 740 -11.37 6.18 -43.27
N PRO A 741 -12.66 6.04 -43.66
CA PRO A 741 -13.42 4.83 -43.38
C PRO A 741 -12.82 3.63 -44.13
N ILE A 742 -12.54 2.56 -43.39
CA ILE A 742 -12.13 1.27 -43.94
C ILE A 742 -13.27 0.26 -43.80
N SER A 743 -13.29 -0.75 -44.68
CA SER A 743 -14.33 -1.79 -44.71
C SER A 743 -13.70 -3.17 -44.82
N ILE A 744 -14.47 -4.23 -44.56
CA ILE A 744 -13.98 -5.59 -44.64
C ILE A 744 -15.01 -6.49 -45.33
N SER A 745 -14.55 -7.46 -46.13
CA SER A 745 -15.41 -8.34 -46.89
C SER A 745 -16.40 -9.09 -45.97
N GLY A 746 -17.70 -8.96 -46.23
CA GLY A 746 -18.75 -9.72 -45.54
C GLY A 746 -19.52 -9.00 -44.43
N GLY A 747 -19.38 -7.67 -44.27
CA GLY A 747 -20.21 -6.90 -43.34
C GLY A 747 -20.63 -5.52 -43.84
N SER A 748 -21.88 -5.17 -43.55
CA SER A 748 -22.45 -3.82 -43.70
C SER A 748 -21.94 -2.91 -42.58
N SER A 749 -21.90 -1.59 -42.82
CA SER A 749 -21.44 -0.52 -41.90
C SER A 749 -22.27 -0.35 -40.61
N THR A 750 -23.17 -1.30 -40.31
CA THR A 750 -24.03 -1.34 -39.13
C THR A 750 -23.85 -2.68 -38.41
N GLY A 751 -22.98 -2.70 -37.39
CA GLY A 751 -22.80 -3.87 -36.52
C GLY A 751 -21.95 -5.00 -37.11
N LEU A 752 -20.74 -4.68 -37.58
CA LEU A 752 -19.77 -5.65 -38.10
C LEU A 752 -19.40 -6.69 -37.04
N THR A 753 -19.63 -7.98 -37.35
CA THR A 753 -19.28 -9.11 -36.48
C THR A 753 -18.27 -10.01 -37.17
N LEU A 754 -17.08 -10.17 -36.60
CA LEU A 754 -16.00 -11.00 -37.14
C LEU A 754 -15.71 -12.18 -36.22
N GLN A 755 -15.44 -13.34 -36.79
CA GLN A 755 -15.12 -14.56 -36.08
C GLN A 755 -13.62 -14.62 -35.78
N ALA A 756 -13.26 -14.91 -34.53
CA ALA A 756 -11.88 -15.15 -34.15
C ALA A 756 -11.28 -16.32 -34.96
N GLY A 757 -10.05 -16.17 -35.42
CA GLY A 757 -9.32 -17.16 -36.21
C GLY A 757 -9.64 -17.20 -37.70
N GLN A 758 -10.66 -16.46 -38.16
CA GLN A 758 -11.07 -16.39 -39.56
C GLN A 758 -10.31 -15.32 -40.35
N TRP A 759 -10.24 -15.52 -41.67
CA TRP A 759 -9.66 -14.60 -42.62
C TRP A 759 -10.72 -13.72 -43.25
N TYR A 760 -10.37 -12.45 -43.45
CA TYR A 760 -11.20 -11.47 -44.11
C TYR A 760 -10.34 -10.61 -45.06
N SER A 761 -10.95 -10.01 -46.08
CA SER A 761 -10.27 -9.06 -46.96
C SER A 761 -10.57 -7.65 -46.49
N LEU A 762 -9.55 -6.92 -46.05
CA LEU A 762 -9.65 -5.49 -45.80
C LEU A 762 -9.77 -4.75 -47.12
N GLN A 763 -10.70 -3.80 -47.19
CA GLN A 763 -10.92 -2.94 -48.35
C GLN A 763 -10.97 -1.47 -47.94
N GLY A 764 -10.21 -0.64 -48.65
CA GLY A 764 -10.10 0.80 -48.37
C GLY A 764 -8.92 1.13 -47.45
N GLY A 765 -8.81 2.40 -47.08
CA GLY A 765 -7.67 2.95 -46.33
C GLY A 765 -6.89 3.88 -47.22
N ASP A 766 -7.48 5.04 -47.48
CA ASP A 766 -6.94 6.09 -48.35
C ASP A 766 -6.25 7.17 -47.50
N GLY A 767 -5.28 7.88 -48.09
CA GLY A 767 -4.61 9.00 -47.44
C GLY A 767 -3.18 8.70 -46.97
N PHE A 768 -2.63 7.54 -47.33
CA PHE A 768 -1.24 7.17 -47.04
C PHE A 768 -0.28 7.67 -48.15
N ALA A 769 1.00 7.80 -47.84
CA ALA A 769 2.04 8.14 -48.81
C ALA A 769 2.20 6.99 -49.81
N PRO A 770 2.26 7.28 -51.12
CA PRO A 770 2.51 6.25 -52.13
C PRO A 770 3.77 5.43 -51.82
N GLY A 771 3.63 4.11 -51.74
CA GLY A 771 4.74 3.19 -51.42
C GLY A 771 5.13 3.10 -49.95
N ALA A 772 4.45 3.80 -49.03
CA ALA A 772 4.74 3.71 -47.60
C ALA A 772 4.24 2.39 -46.99
N PRO A 773 4.96 1.83 -45.99
CA PRO A 773 4.46 0.72 -45.20
C PRO A 773 3.31 1.17 -44.30
N VAL A 774 2.24 0.37 -44.26
CA VAL A 774 1.07 0.56 -43.40
C VAL A 774 0.89 -0.68 -42.55
N GLN A 775 0.99 -0.53 -41.22
CA GLN A 775 0.81 -1.60 -40.25
C GLN A 775 -0.67 -1.80 -39.95
N LEU A 776 -1.12 -3.05 -39.91
CA LEU A 776 -2.50 -3.43 -39.61
C LEU A 776 -2.53 -4.10 -38.23
N GLU A 777 -3.23 -3.52 -37.27
CA GLU A 777 -3.20 -3.92 -35.87
C GLU A 777 -4.60 -4.10 -35.28
N VAL A 778 -4.75 -5.01 -34.31
CA VAL A 778 -5.95 -5.07 -33.46
C VAL A 778 -5.64 -4.38 -32.15
N HIS A 779 -6.28 -3.25 -31.86
CA HIS A 779 -5.93 -2.42 -30.70
C HIS A 779 -6.49 -2.94 -29.36
N SER A 780 -7.59 -3.68 -29.39
CA SER A 780 -8.21 -4.26 -28.19
C SER A 780 -7.40 -5.42 -27.58
N THR A 781 -6.50 -6.02 -28.36
CA THR A 781 -5.38 -6.83 -27.89
C THR A 781 -4.20 -6.51 -28.81
N PRO A 782 -3.34 -5.53 -28.48
CA PRO A 782 -2.34 -4.96 -29.39
C PRO A 782 -1.53 -6.04 -30.10
N THR A 783 -1.95 -6.38 -31.32
CA THR A 783 -1.41 -7.48 -32.10
C THR A 783 -1.26 -6.98 -33.51
N LEU A 784 0.00 -6.89 -33.97
CA LEU A 784 0.29 -6.66 -35.38
C LEU A 784 -0.18 -7.87 -36.17
N LEU A 785 -1.14 -7.66 -37.06
CA LEU A 785 -1.69 -8.71 -37.92
C LEU A 785 -0.84 -8.89 -39.16
N THR A 786 -0.52 -7.77 -39.83
CA THR A 786 0.28 -7.74 -41.05
C THR A 786 0.76 -6.32 -41.35
N THR A 787 1.60 -6.16 -42.38
CA THR A 787 1.99 -4.87 -42.94
C THR A 787 1.71 -4.89 -44.44
N ALA A 788 0.99 -3.88 -44.92
CA ALA A 788 0.73 -3.65 -46.33
C ALA A 788 1.57 -2.47 -46.85
N THR A 789 1.62 -2.29 -48.16
CA THR A 789 2.26 -1.14 -48.79
C THR A 789 1.19 -0.35 -49.56
N ALA A 790 1.10 0.96 -49.29
CA ALA A 790 0.14 1.81 -49.99
C ALA A 790 0.48 1.91 -51.49
N ASP A 791 -0.54 1.86 -52.34
CA ASP A 791 -0.40 1.96 -53.79
C ASP A 791 -0.07 3.38 -54.27
N ALA A 792 0.05 3.56 -55.59
CA ALA A 792 0.38 4.86 -56.19
C ALA A 792 -0.64 5.98 -55.90
N SER A 793 -1.86 5.62 -55.48
CA SER A 793 -2.92 6.56 -55.09
C SER A 793 -2.96 6.84 -53.59
N GLY A 794 -2.08 6.22 -52.80
CA GLY A 794 -2.08 6.34 -51.33
C GLY A 794 -3.15 5.49 -50.66
N ARG A 795 -3.67 4.48 -51.37
CA ARG A 795 -4.66 3.53 -50.88
C ARG A 795 -3.99 2.22 -50.48
N VAL A 796 -4.42 1.63 -49.38
CA VAL A 796 -4.00 0.27 -49.01
C VAL A 796 -4.70 -0.75 -49.93
N PRO A 797 -3.95 -1.60 -50.67
CA PRO A 797 -4.54 -2.64 -51.50
C PRO A 797 -5.38 -3.63 -50.68
N ASP A 798 -6.30 -4.32 -51.33
CA ASP A 798 -7.11 -5.36 -50.69
C ASP A 798 -6.20 -6.40 -50.02
N THR A 799 -6.18 -6.39 -48.68
CA THR A 799 -5.19 -7.11 -47.88
C THR A 799 -5.89 -8.20 -47.06
N PRO A 800 -5.45 -9.47 -47.14
CA PRO A 800 -5.98 -10.54 -46.31
C PRO A 800 -5.53 -10.37 -44.86
N VAL A 801 -6.50 -10.33 -43.95
CA VAL A 801 -6.28 -10.11 -42.53
C VAL A 801 -6.90 -11.29 -41.77
N ARG A 802 -6.11 -11.92 -40.90
CA ARG A 802 -6.60 -12.97 -40.00
C ARG A 802 -6.90 -12.37 -38.64
N ILE A 803 -8.14 -12.48 -38.20
CA ILE A 803 -8.50 -12.09 -36.84
C ILE A 803 -7.87 -13.11 -35.87
N PRO A 804 -7.13 -12.68 -34.83
CA PRO A 804 -6.47 -13.62 -33.92
C PRO A 804 -7.45 -14.62 -33.30
N SER A 805 -7.07 -15.90 -33.27
CA SER A 805 -7.93 -16.97 -32.71
C SER A 805 -8.13 -16.86 -31.19
N GLY A 806 -7.23 -16.15 -30.50
CA GLY A 806 -7.34 -15.86 -29.07
C GLY A 806 -8.12 -14.58 -28.74
N LEU A 807 -8.68 -13.89 -29.74
CA LEU A 807 -9.42 -12.66 -29.53
C LEU A 807 -10.72 -12.95 -28.77
N LYS A 808 -10.88 -12.35 -27.58
CA LYS A 808 -12.03 -12.62 -26.70
C LYS A 808 -13.35 -12.17 -27.33
N PRO A 809 -14.51 -12.75 -26.99
CA PRO A 809 -15.80 -12.18 -27.40
C PRO A 809 -15.99 -10.76 -26.85
N GLY A 810 -16.35 -9.80 -27.70
CA GLY A 810 -16.39 -8.40 -27.29
C GLY A 810 -16.25 -7.44 -28.46
N ALA A 811 -16.15 -6.15 -28.16
CA ALA A 811 -15.84 -5.12 -29.14
C ALA A 811 -14.32 -5.03 -29.35
N HIS A 812 -13.91 -4.85 -30.59
CA HIS A 812 -12.52 -4.76 -31.01
C HIS A 812 -12.39 -3.71 -32.10
N GLU A 813 -11.15 -3.27 -32.32
CA GLU A 813 -10.82 -2.29 -33.33
C GLU A 813 -9.65 -2.79 -34.16
N LEU A 814 -9.79 -2.73 -35.48
CA LEU A 814 -8.74 -2.92 -36.45
C LEU A 814 -8.24 -1.53 -36.88
N VAL A 815 -6.94 -1.30 -36.82
CA VAL A 815 -6.32 0.00 -37.11
C VAL A 815 -5.21 -0.16 -38.12
N LEU A 816 -5.18 0.75 -39.09
CA LEU A 816 -4.10 0.92 -40.04
C LEU A 816 -3.25 2.10 -39.58
N VAL A 817 -1.94 1.92 -39.52
CA VAL A 817 -0.98 2.93 -39.09
C VAL A 817 0.09 3.09 -40.16
N GLY A 818 0.25 4.29 -40.69
CA GLY A 818 1.25 4.62 -41.70
C GLY A 818 1.57 6.10 -41.70
N VAL A 819 2.12 6.59 -42.81
CA VAL A 819 2.37 8.03 -43.06
C VAL A 819 1.58 8.49 -44.27
N ASP A 820 1.24 9.77 -44.36
CA ASP A 820 0.59 10.43 -45.49
C ASP A 820 1.63 10.98 -46.51
N PRO A 821 1.21 11.52 -47.67
CA PRO A 821 2.13 12.09 -48.66
C PRO A 821 2.98 13.29 -48.15
N ALA A 822 2.61 13.92 -47.04
CA ALA A 822 3.41 14.96 -46.39
C ALA A 822 4.45 14.38 -45.40
N GLY A 823 4.46 13.05 -45.19
CA GLY A 823 5.32 12.35 -44.25
C GLY A 823 4.73 12.25 -42.84
N GLU A 824 3.53 12.78 -42.62
CA GLU A 824 2.88 12.85 -41.31
C GLU A 824 2.14 11.55 -41.00
N ARG A 825 2.04 11.16 -39.72
CA ARG A 825 1.37 9.90 -39.34
C ARG A 825 -0.12 9.92 -39.75
N HIS A 826 -0.56 8.88 -40.44
CA HIS A 826 -1.94 8.69 -40.89
C HIS A 826 -2.53 7.39 -40.33
N THR A 827 -3.81 7.43 -39.93
CA THR A 827 -4.50 6.26 -39.37
C THR A 827 -5.91 6.08 -39.91
N ALA A 828 -6.30 4.84 -40.17
CA ALA A 828 -7.66 4.45 -40.52
C ALA A 828 -8.16 3.34 -39.60
N THR A 829 -9.42 3.39 -39.14
CA THR A 829 -9.93 2.46 -38.13
C THR A 829 -11.26 1.80 -38.54
N LEU A 830 -11.45 0.55 -38.09
CA LEU A 830 -12.68 -0.23 -38.26
C LEU A 830 -13.05 -0.93 -36.96
N ALA A 831 -14.19 -0.56 -36.38
CA ALA A 831 -14.77 -1.26 -35.25
C ALA A 831 -15.44 -2.58 -35.68
N PHE A 832 -15.25 -3.64 -34.89
CA PHE A 832 -15.93 -4.92 -35.09
C PHE A 832 -16.22 -5.62 -33.75
N ARG A 833 -17.15 -6.58 -33.76
CA ARG A 833 -17.47 -7.41 -32.59
C ARG A 833 -17.10 -8.88 -32.85
N VAL A 834 -16.47 -9.53 -31.88
CA VAL A 834 -16.32 -10.99 -31.86
C VAL A 834 -17.49 -11.60 -31.12
N PRO A 835 -18.28 -12.50 -31.73
CA PRO A 835 -19.47 -13.07 -31.09
C PRO A 835 -19.06 -14.03 -29.97
N GLY A 836 -19.83 -14.05 -28.88
CA GLY A 836 -19.72 -15.09 -27.86
C GLY A 836 -20.27 -16.40 -28.39
N PHE A 837 -19.64 -17.52 -28.07
CA PHE A 837 -20.13 -18.85 -28.44
C PHE A 837 -21.61 -19.00 -28.03
N PRO A 838 -22.56 -19.23 -28.96
CA PRO A 838 -23.86 -19.76 -28.58
C PRO A 838 -23.64 -21.21 -28.13
N LEU A 839 -24.22 -21.61 -27.00
CA LEU A 839 -24.35 -23.04 -26.69
C LEU A 839 -25.06 -23.70 -27.89
N PRO A 840 -24.54 -24.81 -28.44
CA PRO A 840 -25.17 -25.46 -29.58
C PRO A 840 -26.61 -25.80 -29.19
N ILE A 841 -27.58 -25.45 -30.04
CA ILE A 841 -29.03 -25.56 -29.79
C ILE A 841 -29.40 -26.97 -29.31
N GLY A 842 -28.69 -28.01 -29.77
CA GLY A 842 -28.86 -29.39 -29.30
C GLY A 842 -28.64 -29.59 -27.80
N LEU A 843 -27.68 -28.88 -27.18
CA LEU A 843 -27.41 -28.98 -25.75
C LEU A 843 -28.48 -28.25 -24.92
N ALA A 844 -28.99 -27.11 -25.41
CA ALA A 844 -30.09 -26.39 -24.76
C ALA A 844 -31.40 -27.20 -24.78
N VAL A 845 -31.68 -27.87 -25.91
CA VAL A 845 -32.83 -28.78 -26.03
C VAL A 845 -32.66 -30.01 -25.14
N ALA A 846 -31.47 -30.60 -25.07
CA ALA A 846 -31.18 -31.73 -24.18
C ALA A 846 -31.34 -31.37 -22.70
N LEU A 847 -30.87 -30.19 -22.29
CA LEU A 847 -31.04 -29.69 -20.92
C LEU A 847 -32.50 -29.40 -20.58
N ALA A 848 -33.26 -28.81 -21.52
CA ALA A 848 -34.69 -28.57 -21.34
C ALA A 848 -35.50 -29.88 -21.22
N LEU A 849 -35.19 -30.88 -22.06
CA LEU A 849 -35.79 -32.21 -21.98
C LEU A 849 -35.42 -32.93 -20.68
N GLY A 850 -34.16 -32.83 -20.24
CA GLY A 850 -33.71 -33.39 -18.96
C GLY A 850 -34.44 -32.76 -17.77
N LEU A 851 -34.67 -31.44 -17.79
CA LEU A 851 -35.43 -30.74 -16.77
C LEU A 851 -36.91 -31.18 -16.74
N LEU A 852 -37.51 -31.39 -17.92
CA LEU A 852 -38.89 -31.88 -18.05
C LEU A 852 -39.05 -33.29 -17.46
N VAL A 853 -38.10 -34.19 -17.73
CA VAL A 853 -38.08 -35.55 -17.17
C VAL A 853 -37.95 -35.52 -15.65
N LEU A 854 -37.07 -34.67 -15.10
CA LEU A 854 -36.91 -34.49 -13.66
C LEU A 854 -38.19 -33.97 -12.99
N LEU A 855 -38.90 -33.03 -13.62
CA LEU A 855 -40.17 -32.52 -13.12
C LEU A 855 -41.28 -33.58 -13.15
N LEU A 856 -41.33 -34.42 -14.18
CA LEU A 856 -42.27 -35.54 -14.27
C LEU A 856 -42.00 -36.60 -13.21
N LEU A 857 -40.72 -36.94 -12.97
CA LEU A 857 -40.32 -37.88 -11.92
C LEU A 857 -40.63 -37.33 -10.51
N ALA A 858 -40.39 -36.03 -10.29
CA ALA A 858 -40.76 -35.37 -9.04
C ALA A 858 -42.29 -35.36 -8.81
N GLY A 859 -43.08 -35.09 -9.86
CA GLY A 859 -44.54 -35.16 -9.80
C GLY A 859 -45.07 -36.56 -9.48
N ALA A 860 -44.49 -37.60 -10.09
CA ALA A 860 -44.84 -38.99 -9.81
C ALA A 860 -44.49 -39.42 -8.37
N ALA A 861 -43.35 -38.96 -7.85
CA ALA A 861 -42.94 -39.21 -6.46
C ALA A 861 -43.90 -38.55 -5.45
N VAL A 862 -44.33 -37.31 -5.72
CA VAL A 862 -45.33 -36.59 -4.89
C VAL A 862 -46.69 -37.28 -4.94
N ALA A 863 -47.16 -37.72 -6.11
CA ALA A 863 -48.42 -38.45 -6.26
C ALA A 863 -48.40 -39.81 -5.51
N GLY A 864 -47.29 -40.54 -5.59
CA GLY A 864 -47.10 -41.80 -4.85
C GLY A 864 -47.07 -41.61 -3.33
N TRP A 865 -46.51 -40.50 -2.85
CA TRP A 865 -46.48 -40.15 -1.42
C TRP A 865 -47.88 -39.79 -0.89
N VAL A 866 -48.67 -39.03 -1.65
CA VAL A 866 -50.06 -38.69 -1.30
C VAL A 866 -50.96 -39.94 -1.30
N GLY A 867 -50.76 -40.86 -2.25
CA GLY A 867 -51.49 -42.13 -2.30
C GLY A 867 -51.24 -43.05 -1.12
N ARG A 868 -50.00 -43.09 -0.58
CA ARG A 868 -49.64 -43.90 0.59
C ARG A 868 -50.19 -43.35 1.91
N ARG A 869 -50.45 -42.04 2.03
CA ARG A 869 -51.05 -41.44 3.24
C ARG A 869 -52.55 -41.72 3.41
N LYS A 870 -53.28 -42.05 2.33
CA LYS A 870 -54.73 -42.37 2.40
C LYS A 870 -55.05 -43.82 2.80
N ARG A 871 -54.05 -44.69 2.99
CA ARG A 871 -54.23 -46.13 3.31
C ARG A 871 -53.60 -46.55 4.63
N ARG A 872 -53.93 -45.87 5.74
CA ARG A 872 -53.76 -46.41 7.10
C ARG A 872 -55.14 -46.48 7.78
N PRO A 873 -55.68 -47.67 8.07
CA PRO A 873 -56.87 -47.84 8.91
C PRO A 873 -56.55 -47.55 10.37
N ALA A 874 -57.52 -46.98 11.08
CA ALA A 874 -57.48 -46.76 12.52
C ALA A 874 -58.01 -48.01 13.23
N ASP A 875 -57.16 -48.68 14.02
CA ASP A 875 -57.61 -49.65 15.02
C ASP A 875 -57.83 -48.91 16.34
N GLY A 876 -59.07 -48.93 16.80
CA GLY A 876 -59.47 -48.56 18.15
C GLY A 876 -60.42 -49.63 18.66
N ASP A 877 -59.94 -50.48 19.56
CA ASP A 877 -60.77 -51.38 20.35
C ASP A 877 -61.19 -50.66 21.64
N SER A 878 -62.49 -50.69 21.92
CA SER A 878 -63.19 -49.91 22.94
C SER A 878 -63.21 -50.61 24.30
N PRO A 879 -63.41 -49.89 25.43
CA PRO A 879 -63.70 -50.49 26.71
C PRO A 879 -65.21 -50.69 26.93
N GLY A 880 -65.59 -51.81 27.52
CA GLY A 880 -66.80 -51.98 28.35
C GLY A 880 -68.18 -51.79 27.71
N ALA A 881 -68.80 -52.91 27.33
CA ALA A 881 -70.14 -53.42 27.71
C ALA A 881 -70.76 -54.25 26.59
#